data_AF-A0A7W3TY14-F1
#
_entry.id   AF-A0A7W3TY14-F1
#
_cell.length_a   1.000
_cell.length_b   1.000
_cell.length_c   1.000
_cell.angle_alpha   90.00
_cell.angle_beta   90.00
_cell.angle_gamma   90.00
#
_symmetry.space_group_name_H-M   'P 1'
#
loop_
_entity.id
_entity.type
_entity.pdbx_description
1 polymer ?
#
loop_
_entity_poly.entity_id
_entity_poly.type
_entity_poly.pdbx_seq_one_letter_code
_entity_poly.pdbx_strand_id
1 'polypeptide(L)'
;MSEVQNPLTTLMKKKFGITRQSSLTITENDTPFTTFRKVANYIYKNGDWSENDITESIKNYLELSHLENEVLTVKRTTLGESMIGSSAKGKDIFELQVKDEQGKTRTKYMALDMDNKSWNTQGDQWKHKNNDSVNWYTGNLNYTVGYAKLLKDMYQNWQFDTMSKAEFDAPRDLFASQMQKFVKHTYSGKKWEFLFKPDLIGTLNHDEFLKATKPGDDDFRKLANEFLKRHPEFVAEYGLDRKFSERSYWIHRKDTYVLNFVNKYLQNTYNIVRQQRYEHELGKEVHAKSWEPKKNINKETQQIMDKTVLHQYFNKIELDNDVDLALFKKFEDEAMRLMAKMPGNKEQPVLRLRKLGNHKAAGMYVPMLNTIIVDFRKPSEIYADRQENKKEEASFSSFIHEYGHYLDHQLGSRKNLSLDSQKPQNFVEAPTLSLQPAFANILKQYTEKLKKDGVTGKKLEYFSTPSEAFARAFEVYTYEQCGLRGNLNQNQDDYKTVQFTAFDPELRKQLTEYFDHIPAINHLRKTLNVDTSISQKRHISDERQNQEILKDRTQLANFSIDLLRKWTQDAHQVENLISTTGKQLNVSNPTRVIAYDKWGDNLPELISLHALHTKGIAIKKYREVDHIQAYSRQNGHWYPDKIYSVPDLKEAMINNNHDLDSLHELQKAKKFAKADDKKLEEVVSKQLEQEHPENSEDQIQNKIAKYILVSAHSLKNEQPPFKFTDEERKVVNGLGDHSRANLYAQSFKLAQKYEPKLQQEIKFGINHVASKNLEVGKQLWLCFNKPKEH
;
A
#
# COMPACT_ATOMS: atom_id res chain seq x y z
N MET A 1 -12.73 19.80 -18.32
CA MET A 1 -11.75 19.03 -17.51
C MET A 1 -10.50 18.90 -18.35
N SER A 2 -9.37 19.47 -17.92
CA SER A 2 -8.09 19.23 -18.59
C SER A 2 -7.79 17.73 -18.53
N GLU A 3 -7.47 17.10 -19.66
CA GLU A 3 -7.03 15.71 -19.71
C GLU A 3 -5.86 15.53 -18.73
N VAL A 4 -6.06 14.71 -17.69
CA VAL A 4 -4.98 14.35 -16.77
C VAL A 4 -4.03 13.47 -17.57
N GLN A 5 -2.87 14.01 -17.94
CA GLN A 5 -1.92 13.30 -18.78
C GLN A 5 -1.17 12.24 -17.95
N ASN A 6 -1.22 10.97 -18.39
CA ASN A 6 -0.53 9.87 -17.72
C ASN A 6 0.98 10.19 -17.52
N PRO A 7 1.56 10.03 -16.31
CA PRO A 7 2.95 10.39 -16.02
C PRO A 7 3.98 9.63 -16.87
N LEU A 8 3.76 8.35 -17.16
CA LEU A 8 4.63 7.54 -18.02
C LEU A 8 4.58 8.01 -19.48
N THR A 9 3.41 8.44 -19.94
CA THR A 9 3.27 9.04 -21.28
C THR A 9 4.05 10.34 -21.38
N THR A 10 3.96 11.18 -20.36
CA THR A 10 4.73 12.42 -20.26
C THR A 10 6.24 12.15 -20.22
N LEU A 11 6.66 11.12 -19.47
CA LEU A 11 8.04 10.66 -19.41
C LEU A 11 8.55 10.24 -20.79
N MET A 12 7.83 9.38 -21.50
CA MET A 12 8.26 8.87 -22.80
C MET A 12 8.30 9.97 -23.87
N LYS A 13 7.35 10.92 -23.83
CA LYS A 13 7.39 12.13 -24.66
C LYS A 13 8.63 12.97 -24.36
N LYS A 14 8.98 13.17 -23.08
CA LYS A 14 10.19 13.92 -22.68
C LYS A 14 11.48 13.22 -23.12
N LYS A 15 11.55 11.89 -22.98
CA LYS A 15 12.73 11.09 -23.36
C LYS A 15 12.96 11.07 -24.87
N PHE A 16 11.92 10.74 -25.64
CA PHE A 16 12.08 10.36 -27.04
C PHE A 16 11.28 11.21 -28.03
N GLY A 17 10.38 12.08 -27.55
CA GLY A 17 9.48 12.86 -28.41
C GLY A 17 8.29 12.06 -28.94
N ILE A 18 8.00 10.87 -28.40
CA ILE A 18 6.86 10.06 -28.87
C ILE A 18 5.52 10.66 -28.44
N THR A 19 4.53 10.56 -29.32
CA THR A 19 3.19 11.13 -29.19
C THR A 19 2.10 10.05 -29.12
N ARG A 20 2.42 8.82 -29.54
CA ARG A 20 1.51 7.68 -29.61
C ARG A 20 1.99 6.54 -28.71
N GLN A 21 1.13 5.53 -28.56
CA GLN A 21 1.41 4.34 -27.75
C GLN A 21 1.10 3.08 -28.55
N SER A 22 2.08 2.17 -28.63
CA SER A 22 1.92 0.86 -29.24
C SER A 22 2.55 -0.21 -28.33
N SER A 23 2.40 -1.48 -28.68
CA SER A 23 3.14 -2.55 -27.99
C SER A 23 4.62 -2.55 -28.40
N LEU A 24 5.49 -2.85 -27.43
CA LEU A 24 6.86 -3.30 -27.64
C LEU A 24 6.95 -4.70 -27.07
N THR A 25 7.48 -5.66 -27.83
CA THR A 25 7.62 -7.05 -27.39
C THR A 25 9.06 -7.48 -27.45
N ILE A 26 9.60 -7.81 -26.27
CA ILE A 26 10.94 -8.39 -26.09
C ILE A 26 10.76 -9.82 -25.56
N THR A 27 11.43 -10.75 -26.22
CA THR A 27 11.42 -12.18 -25.95
C THR A 27 12.78 -12.61 -25.42
N GLU A 28 12.88 -13.83 -24.90
CA GLU A 28 14.16 -14.41 -24.45
C GLU A 28 15.16 -14.65 -25.58
N ASN A 29 14.69 -14.73 -26.82
CA ASN A 29 15.54 -14.85 -28.00
C ASN A 29 16.13 -13.51 -28.45
N ASP A 30 15.68 -12.39 -27.86
CA ASP A 30 16.20 -11.08 -28.20
C ASP A 30 17.54 -10.83 -27.49
N THR A 31 18.61 -10.76 -28.27
CA THR A 31 19.92 -10.27 -27.83
C THR A 31 19.86 -8.76 -27.54
N PRO A 32 20.84 -8.19 -26.81
CA PRO A 32 20.92 -6.74 -26.63
C PRO A 32 20.87 -5.93 -27.92
N PHE A 33 21.54 -6.42 -28.99
CA PHE A 33 21.47 -5.79 -30.31
C PHE A 33 20.02 -5.75 -30.85
N THR A 34 19.33 -6.89 -30.83
CA THR A 34 17.95 -6.96 -31.34
C THR A 34 16.98 -6.16 -30.49
N THR A 35 17.20 -6.11 -29.17
CA THR A 35 16.45 -5.29 -28.22
C THR A 35 16.63 -3.80 -28.52
N PHE A 36 17.87 -3.33 -28.68
CA PHE A 36 18.19 -1.95 -29.05
C PHE A 36 17.48 -1.55 -30.35
N ARG A 37 17.54 -2.41 -31.37
CA ARG A 37 16.84 -2.22 -32.64
C ARG A 37 15.32 -2.17 -32.50
N LYS A 38 14.72 -3.04 -31.69
CA LYS A 38 13.27 -3.06 -31.43
C LYS A 38 12.80 -1.80 -30.69
N VAL A 39 13.57 -1.32 -29.71
CA VAL A 39 13.29 -0.07 -28.99
C VAL A 39 13.37 1.13 -29.93
N ALA A 40 14.41 1.21 -30.78
CA ALA A 40 14.51 2.27 -31.79
C ALA A 40 13.32 2.29 -32.75
N ASN A 41 12.92 1.11 -33.25
CA ASN A 41 11.74 0.97 -34.10
C ASN A 41 10.44 1.37 -33.39
N TYR A 42 10.31 1.00 -32.12
CA TYR A 42 9.20 1.43 -31.27
C TYR A 42 9.16 2.96 -31.14
N ILE A 43 10.30 3.61 -30.89
CA ILE A 43 10.37 5.07 -30.78
C ILE A 43 9.88 5.71 -32.08
N TYR A 44 10.44 5.33 -33.23
CA TYR A 44 10.06 5.92 -34.52
C TYR A 44 8.57 5.75 -34.82
N LYS A 45 8.02 4.54 -34.65
CA LYS A 45 6.60 4.25 -34.94
C LYS A 45 5.62 5.06 -34.08
N ASN A 46 6.06 5.53 -32.92
CA ASN A 46 5.22 6.21 -31.95
C ASN A 46 5.44 7.73 -31.91
N GLY A 47 6.29 8.30 -32.77
CA GLY A 47 6.45 9.74 -32.90
C GLY A 47 5.90 10.28 -34.22
N ASP A 48 5.68 11.59 -34.23
CA ASP A 48 5.38 12.37 -35.43
C ASP A 48 6.59 13.25 -35.73
N TRP A 49 7.28 12.97 -36.85
CA TRP A 49 8.61 13.53 -37.11
C TRP A 49 8.55 14.61 -38.18
N SER A 50 8.94 15.83 -37.81
CA SER A 50 9.13 16.93 -38.75
C SER A 50 10.40 16.75 -39.57
N GLU A 51 10.58 17.54 -40.63
CA GLU A 51 11.86 17.56 -41.36
C GLU A 51 13.03 17.95 -40.46
N ASN A 52 12.82 18.91 -39.55
CA ASN A 52 13.82 19.32 -38.58
C ASN A 52 14.20 18.17 -37.63
N ASP A 53 13.23 17.35 -37.20
CA ASP A 53 13.49 16.14 -36.41
C ASP A 53 14.35 15.15 -37.19
N ILE A 54 14.11 14.98 -38.49
CA ILE A 54 14.88 14.07 -39.35
C ILE A 54 16.32 14.58 -39.48
N THR A 55 16.53 15.85 -39.80
CA THR A 55 17.89 16.43 -39.95
C THR A 55 18.66 16.41 -38.64
N GLU A 56 18.01 16.75 -37.51
CA GLU A 56 18.62 16.64 -36.18
C GLU A 56 18.95 15.18 -35.84
N SER A 57 18.07 14.25 -36.21
CA SER A 57 18.29 12.82 -35.99
C SER A 57 19.46 12.28 -36.80
N ILE A 58 19.63 12.68 -38.07
CA ILE A 58 20.80 12.29 -38.86
C ILE A 58 22.09 12.77 -38.19
N LYS A 59 22.13 14.03 -37.74
CA LYS A 59 23.27 14.57 -36.99
C LYS A 59 23.56 13.76 -35.73
N ASN A 60 22.57 13.61 -34.85
CA ASN A 60 22.71 12.90 -33.58
C ASN A 60 23.08 11.42 -33.81
N TYR A 61 22.48 10.77 -34.81
CA TYR A 61 22.79 9.40 -35.19
C TYR A 61 24.28 9.25 -35.52
N LEU A 62 24.83 10.09 -36.39
CA LEU A 62 26.21 9.98 -36.84
C LEU A 62 27.21 10.30 -35.72
N GLU A 63 26.98 11.39 -34.97
CA GLU A 63 27.88 11.83 -33.88
C GLU A 63 27.84 10.88 -32.68
N LEU A 64 26.64 10.50 -32.21
CA LEU A 64 26.48 9.69 -31.00
C LEU A 64 26.75 8.20 -31.24
N SER A 65 26.92 7.77 -32.48
CA SER A 65 27.38 6.40 -32.78
C SER A 65 28.80 6.35 -33.32
N HIS A 66 29.54 7.46 -33.28
CA HIS A 66 30.92 7.53 -33.77
C HIS A 66 31.06 7.08 -35.24
N LEU A 67 30.04 7.35 -36.06
CA LEU A 67 30.15 7.24 -37.51
C LEU A 67 30.79 8.50 -38.11
N GLU A 68 30.64 9.63 -37.43
CA GLU A 68 31.34 10.89 -37.67
C GLU A 68 31.74 11.53 -36.33
N ASN A 69 32.85 12.26 -36.31
CA ASN A 69 33.31 12.97 -35.12
C ASN A 69 32.47 14.22 -34.84
N GLU A 70 32.25 15.05 -35.88
CA GLU A 70 31.50 16.30 -35.77
C GLU A 70 30.75 16.57 -37.08
N VAL A 71 29.43 16.76 -36.95
CA VAL A 71 28.52 17.10 -38.06
C VAL A 71 28.04 18.54 -37.88
N LEU A 72 28.51 19.42 -38.75
CA LEU A 72 28.23 20.85 -38.70
C LEU A 72 26.81 21.15 -39.17
N THR A 73 26.44 20.64 -40.35
CA THR A 73 25.11 20.88 -40.95
C THR A 73 24.60 19.64 -41.67
N VAL A 74 23.28 19.48 -41.67
CA VAL A 74 22.56 18.46 -42.44
C VAL A 74 21.45 19.18 -43.22
N LYS A 75 21.40 18.98 -44.54
CA LYS A 75 20.39 19.61 -45.40
C LYS A 75 19.88 18.65 -46.47
N ARG A 76 18.57 18.53 -46.63
CA ARG A 76 17.95 17.80 -47.74
C ARG A 76 18.34 18.46 -49.07
N THR A 77 18.71 17.66 -50.07
CA THR A 77 19.16 18.16 -51.37
C THR A 77 18.76 17.22 -52.50
N THR A 78 18.49 17.78 -53.68
CA THR A 78 18.32 17.01 -54.93
C THR A 78 19.63 16.88 -55.70
N LEU A 79 20.61 17.77 -55.46
CA LEU A 79 21.90 17.76 -56.15
C LEU A 79 22.72 16.49 -55.84
N GLY A 80 22.55 15.95 -54.63
CA GLY A 80 23.24 14.74 -54.20
C GLY A 80 22.88 13.50 -55.03
N GLU A 81 21.73 13.46 -55.70
CA GLU A 81 21.36 12.35 -56.59
C GLU A 81 22.34 12.20 -57.76
N SER A 82 22.75 13.33 -58.34
CA SER A 82 23.75 13.34 -59.42
C SER A 82 25.14 12.90 -58.94
N MET A 83 25.43 13.06 -57.64
CA MET A 83 26.73 12.75 -57.04
C MET A 83 26.88 11.28 -56.67
N ILE A 84 25.83 10.64 -56.16
CA ILE A 84 25.89 9.24 -55.66
C ILE A 84 25.19 8.23 -56.58
N GLY A 85 24.57 8.71 -57.66
CA GLY A 85 24.05 7.90 -58.76
C GLY A 85 22.96 6.92 -58.34
N SER A 86 23.10 5.66 -58.75
CA SER A 86 22.08 4.61 -58.51
C SER A 86 21.76 4.38 -57.03
N SER A 87 22.68 4.74 -56.12
CA SER A 87 22.45 4.66 -54.66
C SER A 87 21.36 5.60 -54.17
N ALA A 88 21.03 6.64 -54.94
CA ALA A 88 19.96 7.59 -54.62
C ALA A 88 18.56 7.12 -55.03
N LYS A 89 18.45 6.08 -55.86
CA LYS A 89 17.16 5.66 -56.43
C LYS A 89 16.14 5.29 -55.34
N GLY A 90 15.05 6.06 -55.28
CA GLY A 90 13.96 5.85 -54.32
C GLY A 90 14.31 6.23 -52.87
N LYS A 91 15.32 7.09 -52.68
CA LYS A 91 15.78 7.56 -51.36
C LYS A 91 15.87 9.07 -51.32
N ASP A 92 15.66 9.64 -50.14
CA ASP A 92 15.90 11.05 -49.90
C ASP A 92 17.39 11.28 -49.65
N ILE A 93 17.94 12.32 -50.26
CA ILE A 93 19.37 12.65 -50.13
C ILE A 93 19.56 13.86 -49.23
N PHE A 94 20.50 13.72 -48.30
CA PHE A 94 20.93 14.78 -47.41
C PHE A 94 22.42 15.05 -47.61
N GLU A 95 22.77 16.32 -47.77
CA GLU A 95 24.14 16.81 -47.73
C GLU A 95 24.57 17.02 -46.28
N LEU A 96 25.78 16.57 -45.97
CA LEU A 96 26.41 16.65 -44.66
C LEU A 96 27.68 17.48 -44.78
N GLN A 97 27.85 18.47 -43.92
CA GLN A 97 29.15 19.12 -43.71
C GLN A 97 29.74 18.57 -42.42
N VAL A 98 30.87 17.86 -42.52
CA VAL A 98 31.50 17.16 -41.39
C VAL A 98 32.94 17.62 -41.21
N LYS A 99 33.47 17.58 -39.98
CA LYS A 99 34.92 17.71 -39.76
C LYS A 99 35.58 16.34 -39.76
N ASP A 100 36.66 16.21 -40.53
CA ASP A 100 37.51 15.02 -40.47
C ASP A 100 38.41 15.02 -39.22
N GLU A 101 39.20 13.95 -39.05
CA GLU A 101 40.16 13.78 -37.94
C GLU A 101 41.23 14.89 -37.90
N GLN A 102 41.45 15.61 -38.99
CA GLN A 102 42.39 16.73 -39.10
C GLN A 102 41.71 18.08 -38.88
N GLY A 103 40.41 18.10 -38.55
CA GLY A 103 39.60 19.29 -38.34
C GLY A 103 39.17 20.00 -39.63
N LYS A 104 39.41 19.41 -40.80
CA LYS A 104 39.03 20.00 -42.10
C LYS A 104 37.59 19.65 -42.43
N THR A 105 36.83 20.66 -42.88
CA THR A 105 35.45 20.47 -43.34
C THR A 105 35.43 19.71 -44.67
N ARG A 106 34.62 18.65 -44.71
CA ARG A 106 34.34 17.86 -45.92
C ARG A 106 32.84 17.72 -46.12
N THR A 107 32.44 17.65 -47.37
CA THR A 107 31.06 17.33 -47.76
C THR A 107 30.91 15.83 -47.95
N LYS A 108 29.89 15.25 -47.31
CA LYS A 108 29.45 13.86 -47.48
C LYS A 108 27.94 13.84 -47.72
N TYR A 109 27.39 12.67 -48.05
CA TYR A 109 25.95 12.52 -48.27
C TYR A 109 25.35 11.42 -47.39
N MET A 110 24.05 11.48 -47.15
CA MET A 110 23.26 10.40 -46.56
C MET A 110 22.10 10.09 -47.49
N ALA A 111 22.04 8.85 -47.98
CA ALA A 111 20.91 8.32 -48.74
C ALA A 111 19.96 7.58 -47.79
N LEU A 112 18.81 8.19 -47.52
CA LEU A 112 17.85 7.73 -46.53
C LEU A 112 16.62 7.12 -47.21
N ASP A 113 16.41 5.83 -46.96
CA ASP A 113 15.23 5.11 -47.45
C ASP A 113 14.01 5.44 -46.58
N MET A 114 13.07 6.15 -47.19
CA MET A 114 11.82 6.60 -46.56
C MET A 114 10.77 5.49 -46.48
N ASP A 115 10.86 4.48 -47.35
CA ASP A 115 9.99 3.29 -47.36
C ASP A 115 10.42 2.24 -46.33
N ASN A 116 11.55 2.46 -45.67
CA ASN A 116 12.12 1.59 -44.64
C ASN A 116 12.48 0.16 -45.13
N LYS A 117 12.90 0.01 -46.39
CA LYS A 117 13.28 -1.29 -46.99
C LYS A 117 14.77 -1.61 -46.87
N SER A 118 15.63 -0.61 -46.68
CA SER A 118 17.10 -0.70 -46.76
C SER A 118 17.79 -0.98 -45.41
N TRP A 119 17.26 -1.91 -44.60
CA TRP A 119 17.88 -2.27 -43.31
C TRP A 119 19.28 -2.89 -43.47
N ASN A 120 19.47 -3.71 -44.50
CA ASN A 120 20.70 -4.46 -44.78
C ASN A 120 21.90 -3.62 -45.22
N THR A 121 21.78 -2.29 -45.23
CA THR A 121 22.89 -1.37 -45.47
C THR A 121 22.91 -0.24 -44.44
N GLN A 122 22.20 -0.39 -43.32
CA GLN A 122 22.11 0.64 -42.29
C GLN A 122 23.48 0.94 -41.70
N GLY A 123 23.89 2.22 -41.78
CA GLY A 123 25.13 2.72 -41.20
C GLY A 123 26.38 2.38 -42.01
N ASP A 124 26.23 1.78 -43.19
CA ASP A 124 27.35 1.51 -44.09
C ASP A 124 27.80 2.79 -44.78
N GLN A 125 29.12 2.94 -44.91
CA GLN A 125 29.75 4.04 -45.62
C GLN A 125 30.29 3.54 -46.97
N TRP A 126 30.06 4.33 -48.00
CA TRP A 126 30.47 4.06 -49.37
C TRP A 126 31.31 5.21 -49.91
N LYS A 127 32.23 4.88 -50.82
CA LYS A 127 33.08 5.83 -51.53
C LYS A 127 32.85 5.68 -53.03
N HIS A 128 32.78 6.80 -53.75
CA HIS A 128 32.58 6.77 -55.20
C HIS A 128 33.85 6.27 -55.90
N LYS A 129 33.73 5.26 -56.78
CA LYS A 129 34.88 4.58 -57.41
C LYS A 129 35.83 5.52 -58.17
N ASN A 130 35.27 6.55 -58.81
CA ASN A 130 36.01 7.46 -59.69
C ASN A 130 36.11 8.89 -59.13
N ASN A 131 35.60 9.14 -57.91
CA ASN A 131 35.63 10.46 -57.31
C ASN A 131 35.85 10.34 -55.80
N ASP A 132 37.11 10.43 -55.40
CA ASP A 132 37.53 10.23 -54.02
C ASP A 132 36.98 11.25 -53.01
N SER A 133 36.46 12.37 -53.50
CA SER A 133 35.81 13.40 -52.69
C SER A 133 34.38 13.05 -52.29
N VAL A 134 33.75 12.06 -52.94
CA VAL A 134 32.34 11.71 -52.72
C VAL A 134 32.23 10.46 -51.86
N ASN A 135 31.71 10.65 -50.66
CA ASN A 135 31.39 9.58 -49.73
C ASN A 135 29.94 9.72 -49.27
N TRP A 136 29.27 8.60 -49.04
CA TRP A 136 27.91 8.63 -48.51
C TRP A 136 27.62 7.50 -47.53
N TYR A 137 26.64 7.73 -46.67
CA TYR A 137 26.03 6.71 -45.83
C TYR A 137 24.71 6.25 -46.43
N THR A 138 24.36 5.00 -46.18
CA THR A 138 23.02 4.48 -46.43
C THR A 138 22.29 4.24 -45.13
N GLY A 139 21.01 4.64 -45.09
CA GLY A 139 20.18 4.44 -43.92
C GLY A 139 18.73 4.18 -44.26
N ASN A 140 18.03 3.69 -43.25
CA ASN A 140 16.61 3.49 -43.17
C ASN A 140 16.05 4.58 -42.24
N LEU A 141 14.99 5.28 -42.68
CA LEU A 141 14.44 6.42 -41.94
C LEU A 141 14.07 6.04 -40.49
N ASN A 142 13.36 4.93 -40.33
CA ASN A 142 12.90 4.43 -39.05
C ASN A 142 14.05 4.20 -38.08
N TYR A 143 15.07 3.46 -38.50
CA TYR A 143 16.22 3.19 -37.64
C TYR A 143 17.07 4.43 -37.41
N THR A 144 17.24 5.30 -38.40
CA THR A 144 18.05 6.53 -38.24
C THR A 144 17.43 7.45 -37.18
N VAL A 145 16.12 7.71 -37.27
CA VAL A 145 15.41 8.54 -36.27
C VAL A 145 15.32 7.83 -34.93
N GLY A 146 14.91 6.56 -34.92
CA GLY A 146 14.78 5.77 -33.69
C GLY A 146 16.09 5.65 -32.93
N TYR A 147 17.20 5.35 -33.61
CA TYR A 147 18.53 5.27 -33.00
C TYR A 147 18.99 6.64 -32.50
N ALA A 148 18.78 7.71 -33.27
CA ALA A 148 19.19 9.05 -32.84
C ALA A 148 18.51 9.47 -31.52
N LYS A 149 17.19 9.29 -31.42
CA LYS A 149 16.43 9.65 -30.21
C LYS A 149 16.81 8.75 -29.03
N LEU A 150 17.01 7.45 -29.26
CA LEU A 150 17.47 6.50 -28.24
C LEU A 150 18.88 6.85 -27.73
N LEU A 151 19.84 7.04 -28.63
CA LEU A 151 21.21 7.41 -28.31
C LEU A 151 21.26 8.73 -27.54
N LYS A 152 20.50 9.75 -27.96
CA LYS A 152 20.46 11.05 -27.29
C LYS A 152 20.09 10.92 -25.81
N ASP A 153 19.00 10.22 -25.49
CA ASP A 153 18.59 10.02 -24.08
C ASP A 153 19.60 9.12 -23.34
N MET A 154 20.09 8.04 -23.96
CA MET A 154 21.10 7.17 -23.36
C MET A 154 22.39 7.92 -22.99
N TYR A 155 22.88 8.79 -23.87
CA TYR A 155 24.05 9.64 -23.62
C TYR A 155 23.83 10.59 -22.45
N GLN A 156 22.66 11.22 -22.39
CA GLN A 156 22.31 12.08 -21.27
C GLN A 156 22.37 11.30 -19.95
N ASN A 157 21.85 10.07 -19.92
CA ASN A 157 21.90 9.23 -18.71
C ASN A 157 23.34 8.76 -18.39
N TRP A 158 24.13 8.43 -19.41
CA TRP A 158 25.53 8.01 -19.25
C TRP A 158 26.40 9.08 -18.59
N GLN A 159 26.22 10.35 -18.97
CA GLN A 159 27.00 11.48 -18.41
C GLN A 159 26.80 11.73 -16.91
N PHE A 160 25.73 11.20 -16.31
CA PHE A 160 25.43 11.33 -14.88
C PHE A 160 25.67 10.04 -14.10
N ASP A 161 26.14 8.98 -14.75
CA ASP A 161 26.43 7.72 -14.09
C ASP A 161 27.72 7.83 -13.26
N THR A 162 27.59 7.93 -11.94
CA THR A 162 28.68 8.29 -11.01
C THR A 162 29.81 7.26 -10.98
N MET A 163 29.48 5.98 -11.22
CA MET A 163 30.48 4.91 -11.35
C MET A 163 31.38 5.11 -12.59
N SER A 164 30.82 5.58 -13.71
CA SER A 164 31.58 5.81 -14.95
C SER A 164 32.65 6.89 -14.78
N LYS A 165 32.35 7.93 -13.98
CA LYS A 165 33.26 9.03 -13.67
C LYS A 165 34.34 8.61 -12.67
N ALA A 166 33.98 7.85 -11.64
CA ALA A 166 34.91 7.44 -10.59
C ALA A 166 35.90 6.37 -11.05
N GLU A 167 35.47 5.44 -11.91
CA GLU A 167 36.27 4.26 -12.25
C GLU A 167 37.00 4.37 -13.60
N PHE A 168 36.46 5.11 -14.58
CA PHE A 168 36.96 5.06 -15.97
C PHE A 168 37.29 6.41 -16.60
N ASP A 169 37.12 7.52 -15.88
CA ASP A 169 37.26 8.88 -16.44
C ASP A 169 36.40 9.06 -17.72
N ALA A 170 35.14 8.62 -17.62
CA ALA A 170 34.14 8.38 -18.68
C ALA A 170 34.33 9.14 -20.01
N PRO A 171 35.13 8.62 -20.97
CA PRO A 171 35.31 9.28 -22.24
C PRO A 171 34.04 9.09 -23.07
N ARG A 172 33.46 10.20 -23.56
CA ARG A 172 32.36 10.20 -24.53
C ARG A 172 32.60 9.23 -25.68
N ASP A 173 33.86 9.11 -26.11
CA ASP A 173 34.32 8.31 -27.24
C ASP A 173 34.27 6.80 -26.97
N LEU A 174 34.52 6.37 -25.72
CA LEU A 174 34.39 4.96 -25.35
C LEU A 174 32.95 4.48 -25.53
N PHE A 175 31.99 5.25 -25.02
CA PHE A 175 30.58 4.92 -25.20
C PHE A 175 30.17 5.01 -26.67
N ALA A 176 30.61 6.04 -27.39
CA ALA A 176 30.31 6.26 -28.81
C ALA A 176 30.77 5.11 -29.70
N SER A 177 32.01 4.67 -29.51
CA SER A 177 32.61 3.58 -30.28
C SER A 177 31.87 2.26 -30.08
N GLN A 178 31.36 1.98 -28.87
CA GLN A 178 30.51 0.81 -28.63
C GLN A 178 29.13 0.96 -29.30
N MET A 179 28.54 2.16 -29.29
CA MET A 179 27.26 2.43 -29.95
C MET A 179 27.33 2.24 -31.46
N GLN A 180 28.50 2.45 -32.08
CA GLN A 180 28.74 2.14 -33.49
C GLN A 180 28.34 0.69 -33.85
N LYS A 181 28.62 -0.26 -32.96
CA LYS A 181 28.30 -1.68 -33.16
C LYS A 181 26.80 -1.94 -33.14
N PHE A 182 26.06 -1.22 -32.28
CA PHE A 182 24.61 -1.37 -32.15
C PHE A 182 23.82 -0.81 -33.33
N VAL A 183 24.37 0.20 -34.04
CA VAL A 183 23.65 0.88 -35.11
C VAL A 183 23.93 0.36 -36.52
N LYS A 184 25.04 -0.35 -36.70
CA LYS A 184 25.47 -0.88 -38.01
C LYS A 184 24.86 -2.25 -38.26
N HIS A 185 24.25 -2.42 -39.43
CA HIS A 185 23.64 -3.69 -39.83
C HIS A 185 24.68 -4.83 -39.85
N THR A 186 25.95 -4.52 -40.16
CA THR A 186 27.05 -5.48 -40.29
C THR A 186 27.23 -6.37 -39.05
N TYR A 187 26.83 -5.87 -37.87
CA TYR A 187 26.92 -6.59 -36.60
C TYR A 187 25.64 -7.34 -36.22
N SER A 188 24.61 -7.37 -37.07
CA SER A 188 23.33 -8.04 -36.75
C SER A 188 23.37 -9.57 -36.83
N GLY A 189 24.42 -10.14 -37.44
CA GLY A 189 24.54 -11.58 -37.64
C GLY A 189 24.98 -12.34 -36.38
N LYS A 190 24.57 -13.61 -36.26
CA LYS A 190 24.90 -14.49 -35.11
C LYS A 190 26.39 -14.56 -34.78
N LYS A 191 27.27 -14.48 -35.79
CA LYS A 191 28.73 -14.47 -35.60
C LYS A 191 29.25 -13.29 -34.76
N TRP A 192 28.47 -12.21 -34.62
CA TRP A 192 28.83 -11.01 -33.86
C TRP A 192 28.14 -10.92 -32.50
N GLU A 193 27.31 -11.89 -32.15
CA GLU A 193 26.50 -11.86 -30.93
C GLU A 193 27.36 -11.70 -29.66
N PHE A 194 28.58 -12.23 -29.68
CA PHE A 194 29.55 -12.11 -28.58
C PHE A 194 29.91 -10.65 -28.24
N LEU A 195 29.86 -9.72 -29.21
CA LEU A 195 30.14 -8.30 -28.98
C LEU A 195 29.09 -7.60 -28.10
N PHE A 196 27.94 -8.25 -27.90
CA PHE A 196 26.81 -7.69 -27.18
C PHE A 196 26.54 -8.43 -25.87
N LYS A 197 27.48 -9.25 -25.41
CA LYS A 197 27.42 -9.97 -24.14
C LYS A 197 28.55 -9.49 -23.24
N PRO A 198 28.31 -9.29 -21.93
CA PRO A 198 29.38 -9.05 -20.97
C PRO A 198 30.44 -10.15 -21.08
N ASP A 199 31.70 -9.73 -21.19
CA ASP A 199 32.84 -10.63 -21.10
C ASP A 199 33.10 -10.94 -19.63
N LEU A 200 33.28 -12.23 -19.30
CA LEU A 200 33.55 -12.69 -17.95
C LEU A 200 34.78 -12.00 -17.33
N ILE A 201 35.85 -11.78 -18.09
CA ILE A 201 37.05 -11.05 -17.64
C ILE A 201 36.69 -9.62 -17.23
N GLY A 202 35.79 -8.98 -17.99
CA GLY A 202 35.32 -7.64 -17.69
C GLY A 202 34.41 -7.56 -16.46
N THR A 203 33.90 -8.69 -15.95
CA THR A 203 33.07 -8.72 -14.72
C THR A 203 33.90 -8.82 -13.44
N LEU A 204 35.15 -9.29 -13.52
CA LEU A 204 36.03 -9.45 -12.36
C LEU A 204 36.53 -8.10 -11.85
N ASN A 205 36.59 -7.91 -10.53
CA ASN A 205 37.35 -6.80 -9.96
C ASN A 205 38.87 -7.00 -10.17
N HIS A 206 39.67 -5.96 -9.92
CA HIS A 206 41.10 -5.98 -10.27
C HIS A 206 41.85 -7.09 -9.52
N ASP A 207 41.57 -7.28 -8.23
CA ASP A 207 42.17 -8.33 -7.41
C ASP A 207 41.78 -9.74 -7.89
N GLU A 208 40.52 -9.94 -8.26
CA GLU A 208 40.02 -11.20 -8.85
C GLU A 208 40.71 -11.50 -10.18
N PHE A 209 40.85 -10.49 -11.04
CA PHE A 209 41.59 -10.62 -12.29
C PHE A 209 43.06 -10.98 -12.04
N LEU A 210 43.74 -10.29 -11.12
CA LEU A 210 45.14 -10.58 -10.78
C LEU A 210 45.31 -12.00 -10.27
N LYS A 211 44.38 -12.50 -9.45
CA LYS A 211 44.35 -13.90 -8.98
C LYS A 211 44.11 -14.89 -10.13
N ALA A 212 43.31 -14.53 -11.12
CA ALA A 212 43.00 -15.38 -12.26
C ALA A 212 44.11 -15.44 -13.32
N THR A 213 45.00 -14.43 -13.43
CA THR A 213 45.89 -14.29 -14.61
C THR A 213 47.38 -14.05 -14.34
N LYS A 214 47.82 -13.74 -13.12
CA LYS A 214 49.26 -13.56 -12.83
C LYS A 214 49.99 -14.88 -12.56
N PRO A 215 51.16 -15.14 -13.17
CA PRO A 215 52.03 -16.23 -12.75
C PRO A 215 52.75 -15.82 -11.45
N GLY A 216 52.49 -16.55 -10.37
CA GLY A 216 53.22 -16.43 -9.10
C GLY A 216 53.54 -17.82 -8.53
N ASP A 217 54.38 -17.87 -7.49
CA ASP A 217 54.83 -19.07 -6.76
C ASP A 217 53.68 -20.02 -6.35
N ASP A 218 54.01 -21.21 -5.84
CA ASP A 218 53.06 -22.32 -5.63
C ASP A 218 51.80 -21.98 -4.81
N ASP A 219 51.85 -20.99 -3.91
CA ASP A 219 50.66 -20.49 -3.19
C ASP A 219 49.71 -19.68 -4.09
N PHE A 220 50.23 -18.94 -5.06
CA PHE A 220 49.44 -18.21 -6.05
C PHE A 220 48.74 -19.18 -7.02
N ARG A 221 49.40 -20.28 -7.41
CA ARG A 221 48.77 -21.36 -8.19
C ARG A 221 47.61 -22.00 -7.44
N LYS A 222 47.68 -22.16 -6.12
CA LYS A 222 46.55 -22.65 -5.30
C LYS A 222 45.37 -21.69 -5.32
N LEU A 223 45.60 -20.39 -5.14
CA LEU A 223 44.54 -19.38 -5.19
C LEU A 223 43.89 -19.24 -6.57
N ALA A 224 44.69 -19.26 -7.64
CA ALA A 224 44.19 -19.27 -9.01
C ALA A 224 43.36 -20.54 -9.29
N ASN A 225 43.84 -21.71 -8.87
CA ASN A 225 43.10 -22.96 -9.00
C ASN A 225 41.81 -22.99 -8.16
N GLU A 226 41.80 -22.40 -6.97
CA GLU A 226 40.59 -22.23 -6.17
C GLU A 226 39.56 -21.32 -6.86
N PHE A 227 40.00 -20.22 -7.46
CA PHE A 227 39.16 -19.34 -8.24
C PHE A 227 38.60 -20.07 -9.48
N LEU A 228 39.45 -20.71 -10.29
CA LEU A 228 39.04 -21.47 -11.47
C LEU A 228 38.11 -22.65 -11.13
N LYS A 229 38.25 -23.25 -9.94
CA LYS A 229 37.35 -24.30 -9.43
C LYS A 229 35.98 -23.74 -9.01
N ARG A 230 35.93 -22.49 -8.51
CA ARG A 230 34.69 -21.77 -8.20
C ARG A 230 34.02 -21.16 -9.44
N HIS A 231 34.77 -20.99 -10.54
CA HIS A 231 34.33 -20.39 -11.81
C HIS A 231 34.57 -21.32 -13.01
N PRO A 232 33.93 -22.50 -13.08
CA PRO A 232 34.11 -23.46 -14.19
C PRO A 232 33.75 -22.88 -15.57
N GLU A 233 32.88 -21.87 -15.62
CA GLU A 233 32.56 -21.10 -16.81
C GLU A 233 33.78 -20.40 -17.43
N PHE A 234 34.72 -19.93 -16.60
CA PHE A 234 35.94 -19.26 -17.06
C PHE A 234 36.87 -20.23 -17.79
N VAL A 235 37.04 -21.44 -17.22
CA VAL A 235 37.86 -22.50 -17.82
C VAL A 235 37.24 -22.98 -19.13
N ALA A 236 35.91 -23.13 -19.17
CA ALA A 236 35.19 -23.56 -20.36
C ALA A 236 35.31 -22.56 -21.52
N GLU A 237 35.32 -21.26 -21.23
CA GLU A 237 35.35 -20.21 -22.24
C GLU A 237 36.77 -19.86 -22.72
N TYR A 238 37.76 -19.84 -21.82
CA TYR A 238 39.11 -19.33 -22.14
C TYR A 238 40.22 -20.39 -22.11
N GLY A 239 40.00 -21.55 -21.49
CA GLY A 239 41.03 -22.57 -21.24
C GLY A 239 41.99 -22.19 -20.10
N LEU A 240 42.86 -23.13 -19.72
CA LEU A 240 43.75 -22.99 -18.54
C LEU A 240 45.01 -22.12 -18.78
N ASP A 241 45.41 -21.87 -20.03
CA ASP A 241 46.75 -21.34 -20.37
C ASP A 241 46.77 -19.89 -20.92
N ARG A 242 45.67 -19.13 -20.85
CA ARG A 242 45.67 -17.76 -21.42
C ARG A 242 46.19 -16.71 -20.44
N LYS A 243 47.34 -16.13 -20.77
CA LYS A 243 47.87 -14.91 -20.13
C LYS A 243 47.14 -13.69 -20.67
N PHE A 244 46.28 -13.07 -19.88
CA PHE A 244 45.67 -11.78 -20.21
C PHE A 244 46.52 -10.64 -19.66
N SER A 245 46.82 -9.66 -20.52
CA SER A 245 47.49 -8.44 -20.06
C SER A 245 46.54 -7.57 -19.24
N GLU A 246 47.08 -6.81 -18.30
CA GLU A 246 46.30 -5.83 -17.53
C GLU A 246 45.65 -4.78 -18.45
N ARG A 247 46.32 -4.40 -19.54
CA ARG A 247 45.74 -3.55 -20.58
C ARG A 247 44.49 -4.17 -21.21
N SER A 248 44.53 -5.47 -21.52
CA SER A 248 43.39 -6.20 -22.06
C SER A 248 42.24 -6.22 -21.04
N TYR A 249 42.53 -6.52 -19.77
CA TYR A 249 41.53 -6.49 -18.70
C TYR A 249 40.78 -5.16 -18.65
N TRP A 250 41.49 -4.03 -18.65
CA TRP A 250 40.83 -2.72 -18.62
C TRP A 250 39.96 -2.44 -19.84
N ILE A 251 40.32 -2.96 -21.02
CA ILE A 251 39.48 -2.87 -22.22
C ILE A 251 38.19 -3.70 -22.04
N HIS A 252 38.33 -4.97 -21.64
CA HIS A 252 37.17 -5.85 -21.41
C HIS A 252 36.26 -5.32 -20.30
N ARG A 253 36.83 -4.76 -19.22
CA ARG A 253 36.07 -4.15 -18.13
C ARG A 253 35.28 -2.93 -18.59
N LYS A 254 35.90 -2.04 -19.36
CA LYS A 254 35.23 -0.88 -19.96
C LYS A 254 34.08 -1.28 -20.89
N ASP A 255 34.32 -2.27 -21.75
CA ASP A 255 33.31 -2.78 -22.69
C ASP A 255 32.14 -3.43 -21.95
N THR A 256 32.42 -4.30 -20.98
CA THR A 256 31.41 -4.93 -20.11
C THR A 256 30.59 -3.88 -19.35
N TYR A 257 31.24 -2.83 -18.86
CA TYR A 257 30.56 -1.75 -18.15
C TYR A 257 29.57 -1.00 -19.07
N VAL A 258 30.00 -0.60 -20.28
CA VAL A 258 29.12 0.05 -21.27
C VAL A 258 27.96 -0.87 -21.62
N LEU A 259 28.21 -2.16 -21.88
CA LEU A 259 27.17 -3.13 -22.19
C LEU A 259 26.17 -3.30 -21.05
N ASN A 260 26.62 -3.37 -19.80
CA ASN A 260 25.76 -3.45 -18.63
C ASN A 260 24.87 -2.22 -18.49
N PHE A 261 25.43 -1.02 -18.71
CA PHE A 261 24.66 0.22 -18.74
C PHE A 261 23.58 0.17 -19.83
N VAL A 262 23.96 -0.17 -21.08
CA VAL A 262 23.04 -0.25 -22.23
C VAL A 262 21.91 -1.24 -21.94
N ASN A 263 22.24 -2.43 -21.45
CA ASN A 263 21.28 -3.47 -21.12
C ASN A 263 20.31 -3.02 -20.02
N LYS A 264 20.82 -2.39 -18.96
CA LYS A 264 20.01 -1.83 -17.88
C LYS A 264 19.07 -0.74 -18.39
N TYR A 265 19.58 0.16 -19.24
CA TYR A 265 18.79 1.22 -19.84
C TYR A 265 17.65 0.68 -20.71
N LEU A 266 17.95 -0.30 -21.58
CA LEU A 266 16.97 -0.93 -22.47
C LEU A 266 15.91 -1.69 -21.67
N GLN A 267 16.32 -2.44 -20.64
CA GLN A 267 15.39 -3.14 -19.75
C GLN A 267 14.47 -2.17 -19.01
N ASN A 268 15.01 -1.05 -18.50
CA ASN A 268 14.19 -0.02 -17.85
C ASN A 268 13.20 0.62 -18.81
N THR A 269 13.63 0.90 -20.04
CA THR A 269 12.74 1.43 -21.09
C THR A 269 11.62 0.44 -21.42
N TYR A 270 11.95 -0.84 -21.53
CA TYR A 270 10.95 -1.89 -21.74
C TYR A 270 9.96 -1.99 -20.57
N ASN A 271 10.46 -1.93 -19.33
CA ASN A 271 9.63 -1.94 -18.13
C ASN A 271 8.63 -0.77 -18.13
N ILE A 272 9.06 0.44 -18.53
CA ILE A 272 8.19 1.62 -18.67
C ILE A 272 7.11 1.37 -19.73
N VAL A 273 7.47 0.87 -20.91
CA VAL A 273 6.50 0.62 -21.99
C VAL A 273 5.48 -0.45 -21.58
N ARG A 274 5.94 -1.52 -20.91
CA ARG A 274 5.07 -2.57 -20.38
C ARG A 274 4.11 -2.03 -19.32
N GLN A 275 4.61 -1.22 -18.40
CA GLN A 275 3.78 -0.56 -17.37
C GLN A 275 2.72 0.37 -18.01
N GLN A 276 3.13 1.18 -18.98
CA GLN A 276 2.22 2.09 -19.69
C GLN A 276 1.13 1.31 -20.44
N ARG A 277 1.48 0.19 -21.06
CA ARG A 277 0.51 -0.69 -21.73
C ARG A 277 -0.49 -1.28 -20.74
N TYR A 278 0.00 -1.79 -19.61
CA TYR A 278 -0.84 -2.31 -18.54
C TYR A 278 -1.84 -1.26 -18.03
N GLU A 279 -1.38 -0.04 -17.74
CA GLU A 279 -2.26 1.07 -17.32
C GLU A 279 -3.28 1.47 -18.39
N HIS A 280 -2.92 1.42 -19.67
CA HIS A 280 -3.84 1.68 -20.78
C HIS A 280 -4.88 0.58 -20.96
N GLU A 281 -4.49 -0.70 -20.81
CA GLU A 281 -5.40 -1.85 -20.85
C GLU A 281 -6.38 -1.79 -19.68
N LEU A 282 -5.89 -1.50 -18.46
CA LEU A 282 -6.75 -1.21 -17.30
C LEU A 282 -7.76 -0.09 -17.58
N GLY A 283 -7.35 0.98 -18.28
CA GLY A 283 -8.25 2.07 -18.65
C GLY A 283 -9.37 1.68 -19.64
N LYS A 284 -9.13 0.69 -20.50
CA LYS A 284 -10.08 0.22 -21.54
C LYS A 284 -11.09 -0.80 -21.02
N GLU A 285 -10.67 -1.69 -20.12
CA GLU A 285 -11.51 -2.81 -19.66
C GLU A 285 -12.65 -2.38 -18.73
N VAL A 286 -12.64 -1.14 -18.28
CA VAL A 286 -13.59 -0.61 -17.31
C VAL A 286 -14.71 0.19 -18.01
N HIS A 287 -15.17 -0.33 -19.15
CA HIS A 287 -16.21 0.25 -20.00
C HIS A 287 -17.53 0.60 -19.25
N ALA A 288 -17.76 0.01 -18.07
CA ALA A 288 -18.69 0.53 -17.06
C ALA A 288 -17.87 1.10 -15.89
N LYS A 289 -17.86 2.42 -15.73
CA LYS A 289 -16.89 3.16 -14.90
C LYS A 289 -17.02 2.81 -13.41
N SER A 290 -16.35 1.75 -12.97
CA SER A 290 -16.25 1.32 -11.57
C SER A 290 -15.55 2.38 -10.69
N TRP A 291 -14.94 3.40 -11.30
CA TRP A 291 -14.41 4.59 -10.64
C TRP A 291 -15.32 5.84 -10.72
N GLU A 292 -16.50 5.78 -11.34
CA GLU A 292 -17.45 6.90 -11.29
C GLU A 292 -18.36 6.81 -10.07
N PRO A 293 -18.72 7.96 -9.46
CA PRO A 293 -19.72 7.99 -8.41
C PRO A 293 -21.01 7.32 -8.89
N LYS A 294 -21.53 6.36 -8.11
CA LYS A 294 -22.82 5.76 -8.42
C LYS A 294 -23.91 6.83 -8.31
N LYS A 295 -24.72 6.99 -9.36
CA LYS A 295 -25.73 8.06 -9.45
C LYS A 295 -26.85 7.91 -8.42
N ASN A 296 -27.18 6.68 -8.03
CA ASN A 296 -28.24 6.36 -7.05
C ASN A 296 -27.70 5.38 -5.99
N ILE A 297 -27.48 5.89 -4.78
CA ILE A 297 -27.12 5.11 -3.59
C ILE A 297 -28.34 5.08 -2.66
N ASN A 298 -28.68 3.91 -2.11
CA ASN A 298 -29.81 3.81 -1.19
C ASN A 298 -29.50 4.55 0.13
N LYS A 299 -30.54 4.93 0.88
CA LYS A 299 -30.39 5.77 2.08
C LYS A 299 -29.58 5.09 3.20
N GLU A 300 -29.69 3.77 3.34
CA GLU A 300 -29.01 2.99 4.38
C GLU A 300 -27.50 2.91 4.10
N THR A 301 -27.13 2.57 2.87
CA THR A 301 -25.76 2.58 2.38
C THR A 301 -25.14 3.97 2.47
N GLN A 302 -25.89 5.02 2.11
CA GLN A 302 -25.40 6.40 2.24
C GLN A 302 -25.12 6.77 3.71
N GLN A 303 -25.99 6.39 4.65
CA GLN A 303 -25.76 6.66 6.07
C GLN A 303 -24.51 5.96 6.62
N ILE A 304 -24.22 4.75 6.14
CA ILE A 304 -22.99 4.02 6.51
C ILE A 304 -21.77 4.71 5.90
N MET A 305 -21.84 5.07 4.61
CA MET A 305 -20.80 5.83 3.93
C MET A 305 -20.49 7.16 4.60
N ASP A 306 -21.48 7.85 5.17
CA ASP A 306 -21.28 9.14 5.83
C ASP A 306 -20.70 9.00 7.25
N LYS A 307 -20.91 7.84 7.91
CA LYS A 307 -20.58 7.61 9.33
C LYS A 307 -19.39 6.71 9.57
N THR A 308 -18.89 6.02 8.55
CA THR A 308 -17.78 5.08 8.67
C THR A 308 -16.52 5.75 9.24
N VAL A 309 -15.83 5.03 10.13
CA VAL A 309 -14.60 5.50 10.77
C VAL A 309 -13.40 5.51 9.81
N LEU A 310 -13.52 4.81 8.68
CA LEU A 310 -12.47 4.71 7.67
C LEU A 310 -12.14 6.05 6.98
N HIS A 311 -12.99 7.08 7.09
CA HIS A 311 -12.67 8.44 6.62
C HIS A 311 -11.40 9.02 7.25
N GLN A 312 -10.92 8.45 8.36
CA GLN A 312 -9.61 8.79 8.93
C GLN A 312 -8.45 8.47 7.98
N TYR A 313 -8.59 7.46 7.11
CA TYR A 313 -7.52 6.92 6.27
C TYR A 313 -7.77 7.07 4.77
N PHE A 314 -9.02 7.33 4.38
CA PHE A 314 -9.44 7.46 2.98
C PHE A 314 -10.13 8.79 2.75
N ASN A 315 -9.79 9.47 1.66
CA ASN A 315 -10.37 10.77 1.30
C ASN A 315 -11.87 10.67 0.97
N LYS A 316 -12.30 9.53 0.43
CA LYS A 316 -13.72 9.23 0.18
C LYS A 316 -13.92 7.73 0.22
N ILE A 317 -15.11 7.33 0.66
CA ILE A 317 -15.55 5.93 0.69
C ILE A 317 -16.82 5.82 -0.13
N GLU A 318 -16.91 4.79 -0.98
CA GLU A 318 -18.09 4.54 -1.80
C GLU A 318 -18.44 3.05 -1.82
N LEU A 319 -19.63 2.73 -1.34
CA LEU A 319 -20.17 1.38 -1.31
C LEU A 319 -21.19 1.21 -2.44
N ASP A 320 -21.13 0.09 -3.15
CA ASP A 320 -22.22 -0.33 -4.02
C ASP A 320 -23.46 -0.72 -3.17
N ASN A 321 -24.67 -0.55 -3.72
CA ASN A 321 -25.91 -0.99 -3.07
C ASN A 321 -25.94 -2.52 -2.87
N ASP A 322 -25.18 -3.26 -3.68
CA ASP A 322 -25.08 -4.72 -3.60
C ASP A 322 -24.04 -5.19 -2.55
N VAL A 323 -23.35 -4.26 -1.87
CA VAL A 323 -22.41 -4.63 -0.80
C VAL A 323 -23.19 -5.07 0.43
N ASP A 324 -22.86 -6.27 0.93
CA ASP A 324 -23.35 -6.74 2.22
C ASP A 324 -22.82 -5.81 3.34
N LEU A 325 -23.72 -5.10 4.01
CA LEU A 325 -23.39 -4.12 5.03
C LEU A 325 -22.81 -4.76 6.31
N ALA A 326 -23.18 -6.00 6.62
CA ALA A 326 -22.60 -6.75 7.73
C ALA A 326 -21.16 -7.17 7.41
N LEU A 327 -20.92 -7.59 6.16
CA LEU A 327 -19.57 -7.86 5.68
C LEU A 327 -18.71 -6.60 5.59
N PHE A 328 -19.30 -5.48 5.16
CA PHE A 328 -18.63 -4.18 5.20
C PHE A 328 -18.20 -3.83 6.62
N LYS A 329 -19.03 -4.10 7.63
CA LYS A 329 -18.66 -3.83 9.02
C LYS A 329 -17.45 -4.66 9.47
N LYS A 330 -17.39 -5.94 9.08
CA LYS A 330 -16.20 -6.78 9.31
C LYS A 330 -14.96 -6.19 8.64
N PHE A 331 -15.07 -5.82 7.36
CA PHE A 331 -14.00 -5.16 6.62
C PHE A 331 -13.54 -3.87 7.29
N GLU A 332 -14.48 -3.00 7.70
CA GLU A 332 -14.20 -1.73 8.38
C GLU A 332 -13.36 -1.97 9.64
N ASP A 333 -13.75 -2.93 10.47
CA ASP A 333 -13.06 -3.22 11.72
C ASP A 333 -11.64 -3.78 11.47
N GLU A 334 -11.46 -4.68 10.48
CA GLU A 334 -10.13 -5.19 10.09
C GLU A 334 -9.26 -4.08 9.50
N ALA A 335 -9.83 -3.26 8.62
CA ALA A 335 -9.14 -2.18 7.93
C ALA A 335 -8.69 -1.11 8.93
N MET A 336 -9.50 -0.77 9.94
CA MET A 336 -9.06 0.15 11.00
C MET A 336 -7.83 -0.35 11.76
N ARG A 337 -7.81 -1.65 12.11
CA ARG A 337 -6.65 -2.28 12.80
C ARG A 337 -5.40 -2.26 11.94
N LEU A 338 -5.56 -2.54 10.65
CA LEU A 338 -4.47 -2.50 9.69
C LEU A 338 -3.94 -1.07 9.49
N MET A 339 -4.84 -0.15 9.12
CA MET A 339 -4.50 1.20 8.66
C MET A 339 -3.87 2.06 9.75
N ALA A 340 -4.13 1.76 11.03
CA ALA A 340 -3.43 2.38 12.16
C ALA A 340 -1.91 2.17 12.14
N LYS A 341 -1.41 1.16 11.41
CA LYS A 341 0.00 0.80 11.33
C LYS A 341 0.60 1.02 9.94
N MET A 342 -0.23 1.04 8.91
CA MET A 342 0.21 1.18 7.52
C MET A 342 0.79 2.57 7.24
N PRO A 343 1.77 2.69 6.33
CA PRO A 343 2.25 3.98 5.85
C PRO A 343 1.11 4.81 5.27
N GLY A 344 0.89 5.99 5.83
CA GLY A 344 0.03 7.04 5.25
C GLY A 344 0.84 8.07 4.48
N ASN A 345 0.19 8.79 3.56
CA ASN A 345 0.73 9.99 2.93
C ASN A 345 -0.25 11.17 3.17
N LYS A 346 0.08 12.36 2.64
CA LYS A 346 -0.83 13.53 2.66
C LYS A 346 -2.03 13.40 1.69
N GLU A 347 -1.91 12.58 0.65
CA GLU A 347 -2.91 12.41 -0.41
C GLU A 347 -3.57 11.02 -0.29
N GLN A 348 -4.50 10.91 0.67
CA GLN A 348 -5.22 9.67 0.95
C GLN A 348 -6.03 9.18 -0.27
N PRO A 349 -6.09 7.85 -0.50
CA PRO A 349 -6.81 7.31 -1.64
C PRO A 349 -8.32 7.34 -1.41
N VAL A 350 -9.08 7.27 -2.50
CA VAL A 350 -10.51 6.96 -2.47
C VAL A 350 -10.68 5.44 -2.39
N LEU A 351 -11.48 4.95 -1.46
CA LEU A 351 -11.82 3.53 -1.36
C LEU A 351 -13.20 3.27 -1.96
N ARG A 352 -13.30 2.28 -2.86
CA ARG A 352 -14.56 1.86 -3.46
C ARG A 352 -14.75 0.37 -3.29
N LEU A 353 -15.89 -0.01 -2.74
CA LEU A 353 -16.28 -1.40 -2.56
C LEU A 353 -17.43 -1.71 -3.51
N ARG A 354 -17.15 -2.47 -4.58
CA ARG A 354 -18.13 -2.75 -5.64
C ARG A 354 -17.72 -3.93 -6.52
N LYS A 355 -18.67 -4.42 -7.29
CA LYS A 355 -18.42 -5.44 -8.33
C LYS A 355 -17.60 -4.83 -9.47
N LEU A 356 -16.51 -5.48 -9.85
CA LEU A 356 -15.64 -5.07 -10.97
C LEU A 356 -16.17 -5.50 -12.36
N GLY A 357 -17.39 -6.04 -12.42
CA GLY A 357 -18.08 -6.34 -13.67
C GLY A 357 -17.31 -7.34 -14.54
N ASN A 358 -17.00 -6.95 -15.79
CA ASN A 358 -16.27 -7.76 -16.78
C ASN A 358 -14.78 -7.95 -16.44
N HIS A 359 -14.24 -7.19 -15.49
CA HIS A 359 -12.86 -7.34 -15.05
C HIS A 359 -12.79 -8.51 -14.05
N LYS A 360 -12.19 -9.63 -14.47
CA LYS A 360 -12.01 -10.85 -13.64
C LYS A 360 -10.88 -10.67 -12.61
N ALA A 361 -10.93 -9.62 -11.80
CA ALA A 361 -9.99 -9.42 -10.69
C ALA A 361 -10.74 -9.17 -9.39
N ALA A 362 -10.11 -9.52 -8.27
CA ALA A 362 -10.63 -9.27 -6.93
C ALA A 362 -10.38 -7.83 -6.44
N GLY A 363 -9.60 -7.03 -7.17
CA GLY A 363 -9.27 -5.65 -6.83
C GLY A 363 -8.70 -4.91 -8.04
N MET A 364 -8.61 -3.58 -7.92
CA MET A 364 -7.95 -2.70 -8.88
C MET A 364 -7.58 -1.36 -8.24
N TYR A 365 -6.33 -0.95 -8.37
CA TYR A 365 -5.89 0.43 -8.12
C TYR A 365 -5.87 1.24 -9.41
N VAL A 366 -6.46 2.44 -9.38
CA VAL A 366 -6.49 3.38 -10.51
C VAL A 366 -5.62 4.60 -10.18
N PRO A 367 -4.36 4.66 -10.67
CA PRO A 367 -3.42 5.72 -10.30
C PRO A 367 -3.90 7.14 -10.58
N MET A 368 -4.52 7.35 -11.76
CA MET A 368 -4.98 8.67 -12.20
C MET A 368 -6.08 9.28 -11.31
N LEU A 369 -6.79 8.44 -10.55
CA LEU A 369 -7.86 8.85 -9.65
C LEU A 369 -7.51 8.61 -8.18
N ASN A 370 -6.29 8.14 -7.90
CA ASN A 370 -5.85 7.71 -6.57
C ASN A 370 -6.93 6.85 -5.88
N THR A 371 -7.46 5.86 -6.59
CA THR A 371 -8.65 5.11 -6.16
C THR A 371 -8.32 3.63 -6.03
N ILE A 372 -8.53 3.07 -4.84
CA ILE A 372 -8.48 1.64 -4.55
C ILE A 372 -9.89 1.09 -4.70
N ILE A 373 -10.04 0.04 -5.50
CA ILE A 373 -11.30 -0.67 -5.72
C ILE A 373 -11.13 -2.11 -5.28
N VAL A 374 -12.01 -2.59 -4.41
CA VAL A 374 -12.02 -3.99 -3.95
C VAL A 374 -13.36 -4.62 -4.32
N ASP A 375 -13.32 -5.81 -4.91
CA ASP A 375 -14.50 -6.59 -5.24
C ASP A 375 -14.96 -7.41 -4.02
N PHE A 376 -16.20 -7.20 -3.60
CA PHE A 376 -16.80 -7.82 -2.42
C PHE A 376 -17.61 -9.09 -2.76
N ARG A 377 -17.44 -9.65 -3.96
CA ARG A 377 -18.07 -10.91 -4.36
C ARG A 377 -17.29 -12.12 -3.85
N LYS A 378 -17.95 -13.28 -3.88
CA LYS A 378 -17.30 -14.57 -3.61
C LYS A 378 -16.25 -14.87 -4.70
N PRO A 379 -15.13 -15.54 -4.37
CA PRO A 379 -14.15 -15.95 -5.37
C PRO A 379 -14.74 -16.73 -6.56
N SER A 380 -15.76 -17.56 -6.33
CA SER A 380 -16.47 -18.33 -7.38
C SER A 380 -17.31 -17.45 -8.32
N GLU A 381 -17.75 -16.27 -7.86
CA GLU A 381 -18.46 -15.27 -8.67
C GLU A 381 -17.51 -14.36 -9.47
N ILE A 382 -16.23 -14.32 -9.10
CA ILE A 382 -15.17 -13.54 -9.77
C ILE A 382 -14.44 -14.42 -10.79
N TYR A 383 -14.16 -15.67 -10.44
CA TYR A 383 -13.41 -16.64 -11.25
C TYR A 383 -14.29 -17.87 -11.58
N ALA A 384 -15.02 -17.83 -12.70
CA ALA A 384 -15.92 -18.90 -13.14
C ALA A 384 -15.21 -20.28 -13.33
N ASP A 385 -13.89 -20.26 -13.47
CA ASP A 385 -13.03 -21.37 -13.86
C ASP A 385 -12.17 -21.95 -12.71
N ARG A 386 -12.35 -21.49 -11.45
CA ARG A 386 -11.70 -22.06 -10.25
C ARG A 386 -12.73 -22.73 -9.34
N GLN A 387 -13.27 -23.90 -9.73
CA GLN A 387 -14.36 -24.55 -8.99
C GLN A 387 -13.95 -25.49 -7.85
N GLU A 388 -12.67 -25.77 -7.60
CA GLU A 388 -12.33 -26.77 -6.59
C GLU A 388 -11.40 -26.18 -5.53
N ASN A 389 -11.94 -26.01 -4.31
CA ASN A 389 -11.22 -25.89 -3.03
C ASN A 389 -10.87 -24.50 -2.48
N LYS A 390 -11.72 -23.47 -2.63
CA LYS A 390 -11.58 -22.24 -1.81
C LYS A 390 -12.87 -21.84 -1.11
N LYS A 391 -12.72 -21.24 0.08
CA LYS A 391 -13.83 -20.66 0.86
C LYS A 391 -14.72 -19.80 -0.06
N GLU A 392 -15.99 -20.18 -0.16
CA GLU A 392 -17.06 -19.50 -0.89
C GLU A 392 -17.57 -18.23 -0.19
N GLU A 393 -16.74 -17.58 0.63
CA GLU A 393 -17.09 -16.34 1.32
C GLU A 393 -16.63 -15.15 0.48
N ALA A 394 -17.42 -14.08 0.46
CA ALA A 394 -17.02 -12.82 -0.15
C ALA A 394 -15.70 -12.34 0.47
N SER A 395 -14.70 -12.06 -0.38
CA SER A 395 -13.32 -11.86 0.07
C SER A 395 -12.77 -10.51 -0.37
N PHE A 396 -12.20 -9.78 0.59
CA PHE A 396 -11.45 -8.54 0.37
C PHE A 396 -9.94 -8.77 0.49
N SER A 397 -9.48 -10.00 0.22
CA SER A 397 -8.08 -10.44 0.29
C SER A 397 -7.13 -9.75 -0.69
N SER A 398 -7.67 -9.04 -1.69
CA SER A 398 -6.93 -8.20 -2.63
C SER A 398 -6.51 -6.85 -2.02
N PHE A 399 -7.07 -6.45 -0.87
CA PHE A 399 -6.85 -5.10 -0.34
C PHE A 399 -5.36 -4.77 -0.16
N ILE A 400 -4.55 -5.66 0.42
CA ILE A 400 -3.11 -5.42 0.58
C ILE A 400 -2.38 -5.33 -0.76
N HIS A 401 -2.79 -6.10 -1.77
CA HIS A 401 -2.24 -6.02 -3.13
C HIS A 401 -2.46 -4.62 -3.73
N GLU A 402 -3.72 -4.16 -3.69
CA GLU A 402 -4.08 -2.84 -4.21
C GLU A 402 -3.43 -1.70 -3.41
N TYR A 403 -3.29 -1.89 -2.10
CA TYR A 403 -2.55 -0.95 -1.25
C TYR A 403 -1.06 -0.91 -1.63
N GLY A 404 -0.47 -2.04 -2.02
CA GLY A 404 0.87 -2.12 -2.58
C GLY A 404 1.02 -1.29 -3.86
N HIS A 405 0.06 -1.35 -4.79
CA HIS A 405 0.03 -0.49 -5.97
C HIS A 405 -0.09 1.00 -5.61
N TYR A 406 -0.91 1.33 -4.62
CA TYR A 406 -1.01 2.68 -4.10
C TYR A 406 0.34 3.18 -3.55
N LEU A 407 1.04 2.39 -2.73
CA LEU A 407 2.35 2.75 -2.21
C LEU A 407 3.41 2.90 -3.30
N ASP A 408 3.43 2.01 -4.29
CA ASP A 408 4.31 2.08 -5.45
C ASP A 408 4.24 3.45 -6.14
N HIS A 409 3.02 3.90 -6.38
CA HIS A 409 2.75 5.16 -7.06
C HIS A 409 3.01 6.38 -6.16
N GLN A 410 2.54 6.36 -4.91
CA GLN A 410 2.59 7.52 -4.02
C GLN A 410 3.98 7.80 -3.47
N LEU A 411 4.74 6.76 -3.14
CA LEU A 411 6.10 6.92 -2.61
C LEU A 411 7.12 7.14 -3.73
N GLY A 412 6.82 6.74 -4.97
CA GLY A 412 7.64 7.05 -6.15
C GLY A 412 7.43 8.46 -6.72
N SER A 413 6.30 9.11 -6.44
CA SER A 413 5.94 10.41 -7.02
C SER A 413 6.65 11.59 -6.35
N ARG A 414 7.63 12.19 -7.05
CA ARG A 414 8.29 13.53 -7.00
C ARG A 414 8.38 14.42 -5.73
N LYS A 415 7.62 14.22 -4.66
CA LYS A 415 7.68 15.07 -3.44
C LYS A 415 8.55 14.50 -2.32
N ASN A 416 8.87 13.20 -2.35
CA ASN A 416 9.45 12.50 -1.20
C ASN A 416 10.83 11.87 -1.42
N LEU A 417 11.44 12.02 -2.60
CA LEU A 417 12.80 11.56 -2.86
C LEU A 417 13.72 12.77 -3.00
N SER A 418 14.78 12.74 -2.20
CA SER A 418 15.72 13.82 -1.91
C SER A 418 16.11 14.67 -3.12
N LEU A 419 16.03 15.99 -2.92
CA LEU A 419 16.77 17.01 -3.65
C LEU A 419 18.27 16.73 -3.53
N ASP A 420 18.80 15.86 -4.38
CA ASP A 420 20.23 15.94 -4.70
C ASP A 420 20.40 17.10 -5.69
N SER A 421 20.88 18.23 -5.16
CA SER A 421 21.10 19.50 -5.87
C SER A 421 22.03 19.38 -7.08
N GLN A 422 22.66 18.23 -7.29
CA GLN A 422 23.59 17.97 -8.39
C GLN A 422 22.95 17.31 -9.62
N LYS A 423 21.69 16.85 -9.55
CA LYS A 423 21.01 16.27 -10.72
C LYS A 423 20.37 17.38 -11.59
N PRO A 424 20.51 17.35 -12.92
CA PRO A 424 19.89 18.35 -13.79
C PRO A 424 18.37 18.34 -13.65
N GLN A 425 17.71 19.50 -13.86
CA GLN A 425 16.24 19.60 -13.94
C GLN A 425 15.59 18.70 -15.01
N ASN A 426 16.40 18.12 -15.91
CA ASN A 426 15.96 17.19 -16.94
C ASN A 426 16.09 15.70 -16.57
N PHE A 427 16.71 15.35 -15.45
CA PHE A 427 16.74 13.98 -14.95
C PHE A 427 15.32 13.57 -14.54
N VAL A 428 14.73 12.60 -15.22
CA VAL A 428 13.38 12.14 -14.87
C VAL A 428 13.51 10.93 -13.98
N GLU A 429 13.38 11.15 -12.67
CA GLU A 429 13.25 10.06 -11.72
C GLU A 429 12.02 9.23 -12.06
N ALA A 430 12.15 7.90 -11.93
CA ALA A 430 11.09 6.97 -12.22
C ALA A 430 9.86 7.32 -11.37
N PRO A 431 8.66 7.42 -11.97
CA PRO A 431 7.47 7.96 -11.28
C PRO A 431 6.88 7.01 -10.23
N THR A 432 7.33 5.76 -10.19
CA THR A 432 6.90 4.73 -9.24
C THR A 432 8.13 4.02 -8.66
N LEU A 433 8.02 3.46 -7.46
CA LEU A 433 9.10 2.71 -6.81
C LEU A 433 9.54 1.49 -7.63
N SER A 434 8.60 0.80 -8.26
CA SER A 434 8.79 -0.39 -9.09
C SER A 434 9.62 -0.15 -10.35
N LEU A 435 9.70 1.10 -10.80
CA LEU A 435 10.52 1.53 -11.93
C LEU A 435 11.88 2.11 -11.52
N GLN A 436 12.17 2.20 -10.21
CA GLN A 436 13.45 2.73 -9.73
C GLN A 436 14.58 1.71 -9.85
N PRO A 437 15.84 2.17 -9.97
CA PRO A 437 17.00 1.28 -10.07
C PRO A 437 17.12 0.26 -8.92
N ALA A 438 16.70 0.64 -7.70
CA ALA A 438 16.77 -0.22 -6.52
C ALA A 438 15.87 -1.47 -6.64
N PHE A 439 14.73 -1.38 -7.32
CA PHE A 439 13.82 -2.53 -7.52
C PHE A 439 14.11 -3.31 -8.81
N ALA A 440 14.83 -2.72 -9.77
CA ALA A 440 15.05 -3.31 -11.09
C ALA A 440 15.74 -4.70 -11.03
N ASN A 441 16.69 -4.89 -10.11
CA ASN A 441 17.38 -6.18 -9.96
C ASN A 441 16.47 -7.27 -9.38
N ILE A 442 15.59 -6.90 -8.44
CA ILE A 442 14.58 -7.78 -7.87
C ILE A 442 13.62 -8.24 -8.98
N LEU A 443 13.11 -7.28 -9.77
CA LEU A 443 12.19 -7.57 -10.88
C LEU A 443 12.81 -8.50 -11.94
N LYS A 444 14.10 -8.30 -12.25
CA LYS A 444 14.84 -9.15 -13.18
C LYS A 444 14.93 -10.58 -12.67
N GLN A 445 15.44 -10.78 -11.45
CA GLN A 445 15.58 -12.12 -10.84
C GLN A 445 14.22 -12.82 -10.70
N TYR A 446 13.19 -12.09 -10.26
CA TYR A 446 11.82 -12.60 -10.19
C TYR A 446 11.32 -13.09 -11.55
N THR A 447 11.52 -12.29 -12.60
CA THR A 447 11.12 -12.63 -13.97
C THR A 447 11.89 -13.85 -14.50
N GLU A 448 13.18 -13.95 -14.22
CA GLU A 448 13.99 -15.11 -14.60
C GLU A 448 13.55 -16.37 -13.86
N LYS A 449 13.21 -16.25 -12.57
CA LYS A 449 12.69 -17.35 -11.77
C LYS A 449 11.33 -17.82 -12.26
N LEU A 450 10.41 -16.91 -12.59
CA LEU A 450 9.13 -17.23 -13.22
C LEU A 450 9.30 -18.05 -14.51
N LYS A 451 10.25 -17.66 -15.37
CA LYS A 451 10.56 -18.41 -16.61
C LYS A 451 11.08 -19.81 -16.30
N LYS A 452 12.03 -19.93 -15.37
CA LYS A 452 12.58 -21.23 -14.92
C LYS A 452 11.49 -22.15 -14.36
N ASP A 453 10.49 -21.56 -13.71
CA ASP A 453 9.33 -22.27 -13.16
C ASP A 453 8.22 -22.51 -14.21
N GLY A 454 8.51 -22.28 -15.50
CA GLY A 454 7.62 -22.62 -16.62
C GLY A 454 6.56 -21.58 -16.98
N VAL A 455 6.60 -20.37 -16.39
CA VAL A 455 5.63 -19.31 -16.70
C VAL A 455 5.99 -18.64 -18.03
N THR A 456 5.04 -18.63 -18.98
CA THR A 456 5.24 -18.09 -20.33
C THR A 456 4.05 -17.24 -20.81
N GLY A 457 4.20 -16.61 -21.98
CA GLY A 457 3.12 -15.88 -22.66
C GLY A 457 2.54 -14.70 -21.87
N LYS A 458 1.22 -14.49 -21.98
CA LYS A 458 0.50 -13.39 -21.32
C LYS A 458 0.64 -13.43 -19.79
N LYS A 459 0.73 -14.62 -19.20
CA LYS A 459 0.88 -14.78 -17.74
C LYS A 459 2.23 -14.26 -17.25
N LEU A 460 3.31 -14.54 -17.99
CA LEU A 460 4.62 -13.99 -17.72
C LEU A 460 4.62 -12.46 -17.90
N GLU A 461 4.00 -11.96 -18.98
CA GLU A 461 3.90 -10.52 -19.24
C GLU A 461 3.20 -9.79 -18.08
N TYR A 462 2.08 -10.34 -17.60
CA TYR A 462 1.33 -9.82 -16.47
C TYR A 462 2.14 -9.86 -15.17
N PHE A 463 2.63 -11.02 -14.75
CA PHE A 463 3.37 -11.15 -13.48
C PHE A 463 4.65 -10.32 -13.46
N SER A 464 5.34 -10.21 -14.59
CA SER A 464 6.55 -9.42 -14.68
C SER A 464 6.28 -7.92 -14.85
N THR A 465 5.03 -7.45 -14.92
CA THR A 465 4.73 -6.02 -14.95
C THR A 465 5.27 -5.35 -13.68
N PRO A 466 5.99 -4.21 -13.76
CA PRO A 466 6.69 -3.66 -12.59
C PRO A 466 5.81 -3.44 -11.36
N SER A 467 4.68 -2.77 -11.50
CA SER A 467 3.78 -2.49 -10.37
C SER A 467 3.16 -3.76 -9.79
N GLU A 468 2.89 -4.75 -10.63
CA GLU A 468 2.34 -6.07 -10.30
C GLU A 468 3.32 -6.94 -9.52
N ALA A 469 4.59 -6.94 -9.92
CA ALA A 469 5.66 -7.61 -9.17
C ALA A 469 5.91 -6.90 -7.83
N PHE A 470 5.86 -5.57 -7.80
CA PHE A 470 6.00 -4.78 -6.57
C PHE A 470 4.86 -5.07 -5.57
N ALA A 471 3.60 -5.03 -6.02
CA ALA A 471 2.44 -5.32 -5.16
C ALA A 471 2.54 -6.73 -4.54
N ARG A 472 2.91 -7.75 -5.34
CA ARG A 472 3.15 -9.11 -4.83
C ARG A 472 4.33 -9.20 -3.87
N ALA A 473 5.43 -8.50 -4.16
CA ALA A 473 6.56 -8.42 -3.26
C ALA A 473 6.16 -7.79 -1.92
N PHE A 474 5.29 -6.78 -1.94
CA PHE A 474 4.76 -6.14 -0.75
C PHE A 474 3.83 -7.07 0.05
N GLU A 475 2.97 -7.84 -0.63
CA GLU A 475 2.16 -8.90 0.00
C GLU A 475 3.06 -9.93 0.70
N VAL A 476 4.13 -10.38 0.05
CA VAL A 476 5.10 -11.32 0.63
C VAL A 476 5.79 -10.73 1.85
N TYR A 477 6.28 -9.49 1.75
CA TYR A 477 6.97 -8.80 2.83
C TYR A 477 6.06 -8.64 4.05
N THR A 478 4.84 -8.12 3.85
CA THR A 478 3.88 -7.90 4.94
C THR A 478 3.44 -9.21 5.59
N TYR A 479 3.21 -10.26 4.80
CA TYR A 479 2.83 -11.57 5.31
C TYR A 479 3.97 -12.27 6.06
N GLU A 480 5.14 -12.43 5.45
CA GLU A 480 6.19 -13.26 6.04
C GLU A 480 7.08 -12.52 7.03
N GLN A 481 7.44 -11.27 6.71
CA GLN A 481 8.42 -10.51 7.49
C GLN A 481 7.74 -9.64 8.54
N CYS A 482 6.57 -9.07 8.24
CA CYS A 482 5.86 -8.21 9.18
C CYS A 482 4.79 -8.94 10.01
N GLY A 483 4.52 -10.22 9.73
CA GLY A 483 3.57 -11.04 10.50
C GLY A 483 2.09 -10.65 10.31
N LEU A 484 1.72 -10.04 9.19
CA LEU A 484 0.32 -9.70 8.90
C LEU A 484 -0.49 -10.97 8.62
N ARG A 485 -1.61 -11.14 9.32
CA ARG A 485 -2.63 -12.16 9.06
C ARG A 485 -4.01 -11.49 8.99
N GLY A 486 -4.98 -12.18 8.40
CA GLY A 486 -6.39 -11.78 8.39
C GLY A 486 -7.04 -11.95 7.03
N ASN A 487 -8.17 -11.25 6.81
CA ASN A 487 -8.98 -11.40 5.59
C ASN A 487 -8.66 -10.33 4.53
N LEU A 488 -7.82 -9.35 4.86
CA LEU A 488 -7.37 -8.27 3.95
C LEU A 488 -6.18 -8.67 3.05
N ASN A 489 -5.56 -9.82 3.32
CA ASN A 489 -4.46 -10.39 2.55
C ASN A 489 -4.82 -11.80 2.06
N GLN A 490 -3.99 -12.37 1.17
CA GLN A 490 -4.23 -13.70 0.63
C GLN A 490 -4.16 -14.79 1.72
N ASN A 491 -4.80 -15.93 1.45
CA ASN A 491 -4.69 -17.10 2.32
C ASN A 491 -3.29 -17.72 2.25
N GLN A 492 -2.91 -18.50 3.26
CA GLN A 492 -1.59 -19.15 3.31
C GLN A 492 -1.30 -20.01 2.06
N ASP A 493 -2.30 -20.71 1.53
CA ASP A 493 -2.13 -21.55 0.34
C ASP A 493 -1.93 -20.75 -0.95
N ASP A 494 -2.40 -19.50 -1.00
CA ASP A 494 -2.17 -18.63 -2.14
C ASP A 494 -0.69 -18.28 -2.30
N TYR A 495 0.04 -18.11 -1.20
CA TYR A 495 1.49 -17.85 -1.23
C TYR A 495 2.32 -19.05 -1.71
N LYS A 496 1.71 -20.22 -1.93
CA LYS A 496 2.36 -21.40 -2.54
C LYS A 496 2.26 -21.42 -4.06
N THR A 497 1.57 -20.45 -4.66
CA THR A 497 1.44 -20.35 -6.12
C THR A 497 2.67 -19.73 -6.77
N VAL A 498 2.89 -20.02 -8.06
CA VAL A 498 4.13 -19.66 -8.79
C VAL A 498 4.48 -18.17 -8.72
N GLN A 499 3.49 -17.29 -8.72
CA GLN A 499 3.72 -15.84 -8.64
C GLN A 499 4.32 -15.37 -7.30
N PHE A 500 4.20 -16.17 -6.24
CA PHE A 500 4.81 -15.89 -4.94
C PHE A 500 6.03 -16.77 -4.68
N THR A 501 6.03 -18.04 -5.09
CA THR A 501 7.20 -18.93 -4.93
C THR A 501 8.36 -18.55 -5.84
N ALA A 502 8.11 -17.78 -6.91
CA ALA A 502 9.17 -17.19 -7.72
C ALA A 502 9.97 -16.10 -6.99
N PHE A 503 9.48 -15.59 -5.86
CA PHE A 503 10.35 -14.99 -4.85
C PHE A 503 10.98 -16.12 -4.05
N ASP A 504 12.13 -16.61 -4.52
CA ASP A 504 12.89 -17.66 -3.84
C ASP A 504 13.52 -17.12 -2.53
N PRO A 505 14.12 -17.97 -1.67
CA PRO A 505 14.64 -17.53 -0.38
C PRO A 505 15.68 -16.41 -0.46
N GLU A 506 16.54 -16.41 -1.48
CA GLU A 506 17.55 -15.37 -1.67
C GLU A 506 16.88 -14.05 -2.09
N LEU A 507 15.94 -14.11 -3.02
CA LEU A 507 15.20 -12.94 -3.45
C LEU A 507 14.34 -12.36 -2.32
N ARG A 508 13.78 -13.18 -1.44
CA ARG A 508 13.04 -12.73 -0.24
C ARG A 508 13.92 -11.95 0.73
N LYS A 509 15.20 -12.31 0.87
CA LYS A 509 16.15 -11.53 1.66
C LYS A 509 16.38 -10.15 1.04
N GLN A 510 16.62 -10.09 -0.27
CA GLN A 510 16.76 -8.83 -1.00
C GLN A 510 15.48 -7.98 -0.93
N LEU A 511 14.29 -8.59 -0.99
CA LEU A 511 13.02 -7.90 -0.80
C LEU A 511 12.91 -7.26 0.58
N THR A 512 13.29 -8.02 1.62
CA THR A 512 13.26 -7.54 3.00
C THR A 512 14.16 -6.33 3.17
N GLU A 513 15.40 -6.44 2.67
CA GLU A 513 16.35 -5.33 2.66
C GLU A 513 15.77 -4.13 1.89
N TYR A 514 15.22 -4.34 0.69
CA TYR A 514 14.63 -3.28 -0.11
C TYR A 514 13.52 -2.51 0.63
N PHE A 515 12.54 -3.19 1.21
CA PHE A 515 11.45 -2.53 1.93
C PHE A 515 11.90 -1.85 3.22
N ASP A 516 12.88 -2.43 3.92
CA ASP A 516 13.47 -1.82 5.13
C ASP A 516 14.27 -0.54 4.84
N HIS A 517 14.74 -0.34 3.61
CA HIS A 517 15.40 0.90 3.20
C HIS A 517 14.42 2.02 2.83
N ILE A 518 13.12 1.71 2.68
CA ILE A 518 12.10 2.73 2.39
C ILE A 518 11.67 3.39 3.71
N PRO A 519 11.94 4.68 3.94
CA PRO A 519 11.71 5.32 5.25
C PRO A 519 10.26 5.25 5.73
N ALA A 520 9.29 5.29 4.81
CA ALA A 520 7.88 5.19 5.14
C ALA A 520 7.45 3.75 5.51
N ILE A 521 8.22 2.71 5.17
CA ILE A 521 7.82 1.30 5.31
C ILE A 521 8.63 0.61 6.42
N ASN A 522 9.84 1.07 6.72
CA ASN A 522 10.80 0.39 7.58
C ASN A 522 10.33 0.10 9.02
N HIS A 523 9.29 0.77 9.50
CA HIS A 523 8.69 0.55 10.82
C HIS A 523 7.75 -0.67 10.84
N LEU A 524 7.24 -1.12 9.69
CA LEU A 524 6.21 -2.16 9.63
C LEU A 524 6.67 -3.49 10.23
N ARG A 525 7.92 -3.91 9.98
CA ARG A 525 8.45 -5.16 10.56
C ARG A 525 8.38 -5.20 12.09
N LYS A 526 8.55 -4.04 12.73
CA LYS A 526 8.51 -3.94 14.21
C LYS A 526 7.09 -3.74 14.74
N THR A 527 6.21 -3.14 13.94
CA THR A 527 4.93 -2.62 14.44
C THR A 527 3.73 -3.43 13.99
N LEU A 528 3.76 -4.03 12.80
CA LEU A 528 2.57 -4.63 12.18
C LEU A 528 2.09 -5.87 12.94
N ASN A 529 2.90 -6.93 13.01
CA ASN A 529 2.65 -8.25 13.63
C ASN A 529 1.28 -8.40 14.29
N VAL A 530 0.25 -8.61 13.46
CA VAL A 530 -1.15 -8.59 13.86
C VAL A 530 -1.94 -9.54 12.98
N ASP A 531 -2.90 -10.24 13.58
CA ASP A 531 -3.99 -10.87 12.87
C ASP A 531 -5.19 -9.91 12.87
N THR A 532 -5.47 -9.32 11.71
CA THR A 532 -6.54 -8.35 11.52
C THR A 532 -7.93 -8.98 11.59
N SER A 533 -8.07 -10.28 11.29
CA SER A 533 -9.36 -11.01 11.32
C SER A 533 -9.83 -11.34 12.74
N ILE A 534 -8.88 -11.45 13.66
CA ILE A 534 -9.19 -11.60 15.07
C ILE A 534 -9.59 -10.21 15.58
N SER A 535 -10.89 -9.99 15.78
CA SER A 535 -11.35 -8.93 16.67
C SER A 535 -10.55 -9.08 17.95
N GLN A 536 -9.81 -8.04 18.40
CA GLN A 536 -9.15 -8.07 19.70
C GLN A 536 -10.11 -8.73 20.69
N LYS A 537 -9.66 -9.85 21.28
CA LYS A 537 -10.50 -10.80 22.03
C LYS A 537 -11.58 -10.06 22.83
N ARG A 538 -12.80 -10.61 22.84
CA ARG A 538 -13.80 -10.34 23.88
C ARG A 538 -13.07 -10.14 25.20
N HIS A 539 -13.34 -9.02 25.84
CA HIS A 539 -12.79 -8.64 27.13
C HIS A 539 -12.85 -9.85 28.08
N ILE A 540 -11.81 -10.01 28.92
CA ILE A 540 -11.58 -11.19 29.76
C ILE A 540 -12.83 -11.48 30.59
N SER A 541 -13.74 -12.32 30.11
CA SER A 541 -14.91 -12.75 30.88
C SER A 541 -14.42 -13.68 31.99
N ASP A 542 -14.58 -13.28 33.24
CA ASP A 542 -14.29 -14.15 34.36
C ASP A 542 -15.23 -15.37 34.34
N GLU A 543 -14.68 -16.58 34.34
CA GLU A 543 -15.44 -17.83 34.25
C GLU A 543 -16.46 -18.00 35.38
N ARG A 544 -16.30 -17.27 36.50
CA ARG A 544 -17.25 -17.29 37.62
C ARG A 544 -18.57 -16.59 37.30
N GLN A 545 -18.62 -15.71 36.30
CA GLN A 545 -19.73 -14.80 35.99
C GLN A 545 -21.10 -15.45 35.76
N ASN A 546 -21.12 -16.75 35.44
CA ASN A 546 -22.34 -17.53 35.21
C ASN A 546 -22.48 -18.73 36.16
N GLN A 547 -21.69 -18.79 37.21
CA GLN A 547 -21.80 -19.85 38.21
C GLN A 547 -23.08 -19.69 39.04
N GLU A 548 -23.68 -20.82 39.39
CA GLU A 548 -24.93 -20.89 40.15
C GLU A 548 -24.84 -20.18 41.51
N ILE A 549 -23.64 -20.15 42.11
CA ILE A 549 -23.36 -19.46 43.38
C ILE A 549 -23.64 -17.95 43.31
N LEU A 550 -23.52 -17.33 42.13
CA LEU A 550 -23.79 -15.91 41.92
C LEU A 550 -25.30 -15.58 41.87
N LYS A 551 -26.18 -16.57 42.05
CA LYS A 551 -27.59 -16.32 42.36
C LYS A 551 -27.78 -15.79 43.79
N ASP A 552 -26.82 -16.03 44.67
CA ASP A 552 -26.80 -15.39 45.98
C ASP A 552 -26.37 -13.92 45.88
N ARG A 553 -27.11 -13.04 46.55
CA ARG A 553 -26.89 -11.60 46.52
C ARG A 553 -25.52 -11.22 47.10
N THR A 554 -25.10 -11.85 48.18
CA THR A 554 -23.83 -11.54 48.85
C THR A 554 -22.65 -11.98 47.99
N GLN A 555 -22.74 -13.19 47.41
CA GLN A 555 -21.72 -13.72 46.50
C GLN A 555 -21.59 -12.88 45.24
N LEU A 556 -22.70 -12.47 44.63
CA LEU A 556 -22.69 -11.58 43.45
C LEU A 556 -22.11 -10.20 43.75
N ALA A 557 -22.39 -9.64 44.94
CA ALA A 557 -21.80 -8.36 45.37
C ALA A 557 -20.28 -8.48 45.56
N ASN A 558 -19.82 -9.54 46.22
CA ASN A 558 -18.39 -9.79 46.43
C ASN A 558 -17.66 -10.01 45.10
N PHE A 559 -18.26 -10.77 44.17
CA PHE A 559 -17.72 -10.99 42.83
C PHE A 559 -17.53 -9.68 42.05
N SER A 560 -18.52 -8.78 42.09
CA SER A 560 -18.38 -7.46 41.44
C SER A 560 -17.25 -6.62 42.05
N ILE A 561 -17.04 -6.68 43.36
CA ILE A 561 -15.95 -5.95 44.02
C ILE A 561 -14.60 -6.55 43.64
N ASP A 562 -14.52 -7.88 43.53
CA ASP A 562 -13.32 -8.56 43.07
C ASP A 562 -12.96 -8.18 41.62
N LEU A 563 -13.96 -8.14 40.72
CA LEU A 563 -13.78 -7.65 39.36
C LEU A 563 -13.33 -6.18 39.31
N LEU A 564 -13.78 -5.33 40.23
CA LEU A 564 -13.30 -3.94 40.27
C LEU A 564 -11.79 -3.88 40.47
N ARG A 565 -11.21 -4.72 41.34
CA ARG A 565 -9.76 -4.75 41.57
C ARG A 565 -8.97 -5.05 40.29
N LYS A 566 -9.53 -5.90 39.41
CA LYS A 566 -8.96 -6.19 38.08
C LYS A 566 -8.98 -4.97 37.15
N TRP A 567 -9.99 -4.12 37.27
CA TRP A 567 -10.21 -2.96 36.37
C TRP A 567 -9.83 -1.60 36.99
N THR A 568 -9.23 -1.61 38.18
CA THR A 568 -8.79 -0.39 38.87
C THR A 568 -7.35 -0.51 39.38
N GLN A 569 -6.48 -1.20 38.65
CA GLN A 569 -5.07 -1.39 39.06
C GLN A 569 -4.23 -0.11 38.90
N ASP A 570 -4.60 0.74 37.95
CA ASP A 570 -3.94 2.01 37.68
C ASP A 570 -4.96 3.06 37.20
N ALA A 571 -4.55 4.32 37.17
CA ALA A 571 -5.40 5.44 36.77
C ALA A 571 -5.94 5.30 35.34
N HIS A 572 -5.20 4.70 34.41
CA HIS A 572 -5.64 4.53 33.03
C HIS A 572 -6.77 3.50 32.93
N GLN A 573 -6.69 2.39 33.66
CA GLN A 573 -7.77 1.41 33.73
C GLN A 573 -9.04 1.99 34.36
N VAL A 574 -8.87 2.81 35.41
CA VAL A 574 -9.99 3.55 36.04
C VAL A 574 -10.63 4.53 35.04
N GLU A 575 -9.83 5.26 34.25
CA GLU A 575 -10.32 6.16 33.19
C GLU A 575 -11.18 5.42 32.16
N ASN A 576 -10.72 4.25 31.67
CA ASN A 576 -11.44 3.46 30.69
C ASN A 576 -12.76 2.90 31.26
N LEU A 577 -12.71 2.35 32.48
CA LEU A 577 -13.89 1.86 33.18
C LEU A 577 -14.96 2.96 33.34
N ILE A 578 -14.56 4.18 33.74
CA ILE A 578 -15.47 5.33 33.89
C ILE A 578 -16.04 5.76 32.53
N SER A 579 -15.18 5.91 31.52
CA SER A 579 -15.56 6.38 30.18
C SER A 579 -16.60 5.47 29.53
N THR A 580 -16.41 4.16 29.69
CA THR A 580 -17.28 3.16 29.07
C THR A 580 -18.56 2.98 29.86
N THR A 581 -18.47 2.80 31.18
CA THR A 581 -19.65 2.52 31.99
C THR A 581 -20.53 3.76 32.17
N GLY A 582 -19.95 4.96 32.32
CA GLY A 582 -20.62 6.21 32.73
C GLY A 582 -21.96 6.51 32.04
N LYS A 583 -22.12 6.08 30.79
CA LYS A 583 -23.22 6.41 29.87
C LYS A 583 -24.63 5.90 30.25
N GLN A 584 -24.80 4.94 31.16
CA GLN A 584 -26.11 4.26 31.39
C GLN A 584 -26.55 4.10 32.85
N LEU A 585 -26.98 5.18 33.54
CA LEU A 585 -27.21 5.17 35.01
C LEU A 585 -28.32 4.22 35.49
N ASN A 586 -29.24 3.83 34.60
CA ASN A 586 -30.31 2.85 34.86
C ASN A 586 -29.80 1.45 35.20
N VAL A 587 -28.54 1.15 34.91
CA VAL A 587 -27.91 -0.11 35.24
C VAL A 587 -27.22 0.02 36.60
N SER A 588 -27.44 -0.94 37.50
CA SER A 588 -26.78 -0.95 38.82
C SER A 588 -25.26 -1.04 38.69
N ASN A 589 -24.54 -0.44 39.65
CA ASN A 589 -23.07 -0.45 39.67
C ASN A 589 -22.48 -1.85 39.45
N PRO A 590 -22.92 -2.91 40.18
CA PRO A 590 -22.29 -4.21 40.04
C PRO A 590 -22.52 -4.81 38.65
N THR A 591 -23.70 -4.61 38.08
CA THR A 591 -24.03 -5.06 36.73
C THR A 591 -23.14 -4.42 35.68
N ARG A 592 -22.84 -3.12 35.80
CA ARG A 592 -21.97 -2.42 34.86
C ARG A 592 -20.54 -2.95 34.88
N VAL A 593 -20.01 -3.24 36.07
CA VAL A 593 -18.66 -3.80 36.22
C VAL A 593 -18.59 -5.18 35.60
N ILE A 594 -19.56 -6.04 35.94
CA ILE A 594 -19.69 -7.39 35.40
C ILE A 594 -19.84 -7.35 33.88
N ALA A 595 -20.64 -6.44 33.35
CA ALA A 595 -20.82 -6.28 31.91
C ALA A 595 -19.57 -5.73 31.22
N TYR A 596 -18.88 -4.77 31.81
CA TYR A 596 -17.61 -4.27 31.31
C TYR A 596 -16.53 -5.37 31.27
N ASP A 597 -16.51 -6.27 32.26
CA ASP A 597 -15.64 -7.44 32.26
C ASP A 597 -15.89 -8.37 31.06
N LYS A 598 -17.16 -8.53 30.64
CA LYS A 598 -17.54 -9.39 29.50
C LYS A 598 -17.38 -8.72 28.13
N TRP A 599 -17.77 -7.46 28.00
CA TRP A 599 -17.89 -6.78 26.70
C TRP A 599 -16.87 -5.67 26.46
N GLY A 600 -16.15 -5.22 27.49
CA GLY A 600 -15.10 -4.21 27.38
C GLY A 600 -15.60 -2.83 26.99
N ASP A 601 -14.78 -2.11 26.23
CA ASP A 601 -15.05 -0.74 25.73
C ASP A 601 -16.30 -0.64 24.84
N ASN A 602 -16.85 -1.77 24.38
CA ASN A 602 -18.05 -1.87 23.57
C ASN A 602 -19.25 -2.41 24.37
N LEU A 603 -19.51 -1.86 25.55
CA LEU A 603 -20.63 -2.26 26.40
C LEU A 603 -21.97 -2.16 25.63
N PRO A 604 -22.65 -3.28 25.34
CA PRO A 604 -23.90 -3.26 24.58
C PRO A 604 -25.03 -2.67 25.43
N GLU A 605 -26.14 -2.34 24.78
CA GLU A 605 -27.38 -2.14 25.54
C GLU A 605 -27.81 -3.47 26.18
N LEU A 606 -28.18 -3.39 27.45
CA LEU A 606 -28.48 -4.56 28.27
C LEU A 606 -29.95 -4.63 28.66
N ILE A 607 -30.50 -5.84 28.69
CA ILE A 607 -31.88 -6.09 29.09
C ILE A 607 -31.98 -7.31 30.01
N SER A 608 -32.79 -7.20 31.06
CA SER A 608 -32.93 -8.27 32.04
C SER A 608 -33.96 -9.31 31.60
N LEU A 609 -33.79 -10.54 32.08
CA LEU A 609 -34.73 -11.63 31.86
C LEU A 609 -36.13 -11.25 32.35
N HIS A 610 -36.22 -10.60 33.51
CA HIS A 610 -37.49 -10.10 34.01
C HIS A 610 -38.19 -9.17 33.01
N ALA A 611 -37.46 -8.19 32.45
CA ALA A 611 -38.03 -7.25 31.47
C ALA A 611 -38.49 -7.97 30.19
N LEU A 612 -37.71 -8.93 29.68
CA LEU A 612 -38.10 -9.75 28.54
C LEU A 612 -39.39 -10.54 28.83
N HIS A 613 -39.47 -11.17 30.00
CA HIS A 613 -40.62 -11.94 30.42
C HIS A 613 -41.89 -11.07 30.54
N THR A 614 -41.77 -9.85 31.07
CA THR A 614 -42.91 -8.91 31.17
C THR A 614 -43.49 -8.49 29.81
N LYS A 615 -42.73 -8.68 28.72
CA LYS A 615 -43.19 -8.44 27.34
C LYS A 615 -43.52 -9.72 26.59
N GLY A 616 -43.65 -10.84 27.29
CA GLY A 616 -43.99 -12.13 26.67
C GLY A 616 -42.84 -12.78 25.89
N ILE A 617 -41.61 -12.27 25.98
CA ILE A 617 -40.46 -12.85 25.28
C ILE A 617 -39.94 -14.06 26.06
N ALA A 618 -40.13 -15.25 25.51
CA ALA A 618 -39.67 -16.50 26.10
C ALA A 618 -38.20 -16.78 25.73
N ILE A 619 -37.24 -16.30 26.54
CA ILE A 619 -35.80 -16.38 26.24
C ILE A 619 -35.28 -17.81 25.99
N LYS A 620 -35.96 -18.84 26.52
CA LYS A 620 -35.60 -20.25 26.33
C LYS A 620 -35.56 -20.67 24.85
N LYS A 621 -36.19 -19.89 23.95
CA LYS A 621 -36.14 -20.06 22.50
C LYS A 621 -34.79 -19.66 21.88
N TYR A 622 -34.01 -18.81 22.57
CA TYR A 622 -32.77 -18.22 22.07
C TYR A 622 -31.58 -18.65 22.94
N ARG A 623 -31.30 -19.95 22.96
CA ARG A 623 -30.29 -20.55 23.87
C ARG A 623 -28.85 -20.12 23.56
N GLU A 624 -28.60 -19.72 22.32
CA GLU A 624 -27.30 -19.26 21.82
C GLU A 624 -26.93 -17.86 22.35
N VAL A 625 -27.88 -17.13 22.97
CA VAL A 625 -27.64 -15.76 23.41
C VAL A 625 -26.94 -15.76 24.78
N ASP A 626 -25.74 -15.21 24.76
CA ASP A 626 -24.88 -15.02 25.91
C ASP A 626 -25.54 -14.13 26.98
N HIS A 627 -25.34 -14.46 28.26
CA HIS A 627 -25.82 -13.66 29.39
C HIS A 627 -24.77 -13.50 30.49
N ILE A 628 -25.08 -12.64 31.47
CA ILE A 628 -24.34 -12.48 32.72
C ILE A 628 -25.29 -12.63 33.91
N GLN A 629 -24.78 -13.17 35.02
CA GLN A 629 -25.46 -13.09 36.31
C GLN A 629 -25.19 -11.70 36.91
N ALA A 630 -26.25 -10.92 37.14
CA ALA A 630 -26.15 -9.51 37.55
C ALA A 630 -27.41 -9.05 38.29
N TYR A 631 -27.58 -7.74 38.53
CA TYR A 631 -28.76 -7.20 39.22
C TYR A 631 -29.73 -6.49 38.28
N SER A 632 -31.02 -6.81 38.37
CA SER A 632 -32.09 -6.06 37.70
C SER A 632 -33.03 -5.41 38.71
N ARG A 633 -33.64 -4.28 38.31
CA ARG A 633 -34.61 -3.55 39.13
C ARG A 633 -36.01 -4.09 38.87
N GLN A 634 -36.68 -4.56 39.92
CA GLN A 634 -38.03 -5.13 39.89
C GLN A 634 -38.83 -4.47 41.00
N ASN A 635 -39.99 -3.86 40.67
CA ASN A 635 -40.86 -3.16 41.63
C ASN A 635 -40.12 -2.19 42.58
N GLY A 636 -39.09 -1.49 42.07
CA GLY A 636 -38.30 -0.54 42.85
C GLY A 636 -37.10 -1.13 43.60
N HIS A 637 -37.00 -2.46 43.73
CA HIS A 637 -35.91 -3.16 44.42
C HIS A 637 -34.96 -3.89 43.47
N TRP A 638 -33.73 -4.16 43.91
CA TRP A 638 -32.71 -4.86 43.10
C TRP A 638 -32.63 -6.33 43.47
N TYR A 639 -32.71 -7.21 42.45
CA TYR A 639 -32.64 -8.66 42.62
C TYR A 639 -31.60 -9.27 41.67
N PRO A 640 -30.94 -10.37 42.05
CA PRO A 640 -30.14 -11.17 41.12
C PRO A 640 -31.00 -11.63 39.94
N ASP A 641 -30.48 -11.46 38.73
CA ASP A 641 -31.17 -11.72 37.47
C ASP A 641 -30.15 -12.06 36.37
N LYS A 642 -30.65 -12.55 35.23
CA LYS A 642 -29.87 -12.74 34.01
C LYS A 642 -30.03 -11.55 33.10
N ILE A 643 -28.92 -11.05 32.57
CA ILE A 643 -28.92 -9.86 31.70
C ILE A 643 -28.29 -10.21 30.36
N TYR A 644 -28.95 -9.80 29.28
CA TYR A 644 -28.66 -10.16 27.90
C TYR A 644 -28.30 -8.92 27.06
N SER A 645 -27.42 -9.14 26.08
CA SER A 645 -27.06 -8.14 25.06
C SER A 645 -28.23 -7.94 24.10
N VAL A 646 -28.72 -6.70 23.97
CA VAL A 646 -29.79 -6.38 23.02
C VAL A 646 -29.35 -6.61 21.56
N PRO A 647 -28.14 -6.24 21.13
CA PRO A 647 -27.63 -6.63 19.81
C PRO A 647 -27.72 -8.15 19.54
N ASP A 648 -27.23 -8.97 20.46
CA ASP A 648 -27.21 -10.43 20.32
C ASP A 648 -28.64 -10.99 20.29
N LEU A 649 -29.56 -10.40 21.07
CA LEU A 649 -30.97 -10.74 21.02
C LEU A 649 -31.61 -10.37 19.68
N LYS A 650 -31.30 -9.19 19.11
CA LYS A 650 -31.82 -8.77 17.80
C LYS A 650 -31.38 -9.72 16.70
N GLU A 651 -30.12 -10.13 16.73
CA GLU A 651 -29.57 -11.10 15.80
C GLU A 651 -30.29 -12.45 15.94
N ALA A 652 -30.44 -12.96 17.16
CA ALA A 652 -31.16 -14.21 17.41
C ALA A 652 -32.66 -14.15 17.06
N MET A 653 -33.26 -12.96 17.14
CA MET A 653 -34.69 -12.71 16.88
C MET A 653 -34.96 -12.23 15.44
N ILE A 654 -33.96 -12.19 14.55
CA ILE A 654 -34.11 -11.58 13.22
C ILE A 654 -35.24 -12.20 12.38
N ASN A 655 -35.56 -13.47 12.61
CA ASN A 655 -36.63 -14.20 11.94
C ASN A 655 -37.94 -14.28 12.75
N ASN A 656 -38.05 -13.55 13.87
CA ASN A 656 -39.24 -13.51 14.73
C ASN A 656 -39.68 -12.06 15.00
N ASN A 657 -40.44 -11.52 14.05
CA ASN A 657 -40.89 -10.12 14.06
C ASN A 657 -41.64 -9.73 15.36
N HIS A 658 -42.45 -10.63 15.94
CA HIS A 658 -43.20 -10.33 17.15
C HIS A 658 -42.28 -10.07 18.36
N ASP A 659 -41.28 -10.94 18.56
CA ASP A 659 -40.35 -10.81 19.68
C ASP A 659 -39.40 -9.62 19.46
N LEU A 660 -39.02 -9.35 18.19
CA LEU A 660 -38.21 -8.20 17.80
C LEU A 660 -38.95 -6.87 18.05
N ASP A 661 -40.24 -6.79 17.71
CA ASP A 661 -41.07 -5.61 17.98
C ASP A 661 -41.26 -5.40 19.49
N SER A 662 -41.50 -6.47 20.24
CA SER A 662 -41.60 -6.44 21.70
C SER A 662 -40.29 -5.96 22.35
N LEU A 663 -39.15 -6.35 21.80
CA LEU A 663 -37.83 -5.88 22.20
C LEU A 663 -37.63 -4.39 21.87
N HIS A 664 -38.06 -3.94 20.67
CA HIS A 664 -38.02 -2.53 20.30
C HIS A 664 -38.87 -1.64 21.23
N GLU A 665 -40.03 -2.11 21.67
CA GLU A 665 -40.86 -1.39 22.65
C GLU A 665 -40.19 -1.29 24.03
N LEU A 666 -39.43 -2.31 24.45
CA LEU A 666 -38.61 -2.23 25.67
C LEU A 666 -37.50 -1.18 25.56
N GLN A 667 -36.87 -1.04 24.39
CA GLN A 667 -35.85 -0.02 24.15
C GLN A 667 -36.46 1.39 24.18
N LYS A 668 -37.65 1.59 23.60
CA LYS A 668 -38.34 2.90 23.60
C LYS A 668 -38.73 3.37 25.01
N ALA A 669 -39.08 2.46 25.91
CA ALA A 669 -39.52 2.78 27.27
C ALA A 669 -38.39 3.25 28.22
N LYS A 670 -37.12 3.06 27.87
CA LYS A 670 -35.96 3.37 28.74
C LYS A 670 -35.37 4.79 28.58
N LYS A 671 -36.07 5.72 27.91
CA LYS A 671 -35.52 7.06 27.64
C LYS A 671 -35.50 7.95 28.88
N PHE A 672 -34.31 8.35 29.30
CA PHE A 672 -34.10 9.42 30.29
C PHE A 672 -34.45 10.79 29.71
N ALA A 673 -34.80 11.73 30.58
CA ALA A 673 -34.87 13.13 30.22
C ALA A 673 -33.45 13.63 29.88
N LYS A 674 -33.27 14.16 28.67
CA LYS A 674 -31.99 14.68 28.17
C LYS A 674 -31.98 16.21 28.16
N ALA A 675 -30.81 16.82 28.34
CA ALA A 675 -30.62 18.27 28.29
C ALA A 675 -29.29 18.66 27.62
N ASP A 676 -29.14 19.96 27.34
CA ASP A 676 -27.90 20.54 26.80
C ASP A 676 -26.76 20.48 27.82
N ASP A 677 -25.55 20.13 27.35
CA ASP A 677 -24.38 19.87 28.19
C ASP A 677 -24.01 21.05 29.09
N LYS A 678 -24.08 22.29 28.59
CA LYS A 678 -23.68 23.47 29.35
C LYS A 678 -24.61 23.68 30.55
N LYS A 679 -25.91 23.46 30.33
CA LYS A 679 -26.94 23.56 31.36
C LYS A 679 -26.86 22.39 32.35
N LEU A 680 -26.56 21.19 31.87
CA LEU A 680 -26.33 20.00 32.72
C LEU A 680 -25.12 20.19 33.62
N GLU A 681 -23.99 20.63 33.08
CA GLU A 681 -22.77 20.87 33.84
C GLU A 681 -22.99 21.90 34.94
N GLU A 682 -23.71 22.99 34.65
CA GLU A 682 -24.03 24.02 35.64
C GLU A 682 -24.91 23.47 36.78
N VAL A 683 -25.94 22.70 36.44
CA VAL A 683 -26.85 22.10 37.43
C VAL A 683 -26.14 21.07 38.29
N VAL A 684 -25.39 20.16 37.68
CA VAL A 684 -24.67 19.09 38.39
C VAL A 684 -23.56 19.68 39.26
N SER A 685 -22.84 20.71 38.78
CA SER A 685 -21.88 21.45 39.61
C SER A 685 -22.54 22.02 40.85
N LYS A 686 -23.66 22.72 40.73
CA LYS A 686 -24.39 23.29 41.88
C LYS A 686 -24.87 22.23 42.88
N GLN A 687 -25.23 21.03 42.41
CA GLN A 687 -25.66 19.94 43.28
C GLN A 687 -24.50 19.30 44.05
N LEU A 688 -23.34 19.12 43.40
CA LEU A 688 -22.16 18.49 44.00
C LEU A 688 -21.29 19.47 44.81
N GLU A 689 -21.31 20.77 44.50
CA GLU A 689 -20.62 21.83 45.26
C GLU A 689 -21.16 21.98 46.70
N GLN A 690 -22.40 21.55 46.98
CA GLN A 690 -23.00 21.58 48.31
C GLN A 690 -22.33 20.61 49.31
N GLU A 691 -21.49 19.67 48.86
CA GLU A 691 -20.83 18.69 49.73
C GLU A 691 -19.44 19.11 50.25
N HIS A 692 -18.91 20.29 49.91
CA HIS A 692 -17.61 20.83 50.38
C HIS A 692 -16.50 19.76 50.55
N PRO A 693 -15.81 19.33 49.46
CA PRO A 693 -14.88 18.20 49.52
C PRO A 693 -13.74 18.46 50.51
N GLU A 694 -13.53 17.55 51.46
CA GLU A 694 -12.59 17.73 52.56
C GLU A 694 -11.14 17.40 52.15
N ASN A 695 -10.95 16.60 51.10
CA ASN A 695 -9.64 16.16 50.62
C ASN A 695 -9.61 15.96 49.08
N SER A 696 -8.42 15.65 48.55
CA SER A 696 -8.21 15.44 47.11
C SER A 696 -8.94 14.21 46.54
N GLU A 697 -9.22 13.18 47.35
CA GLU A 697 -9.99 12.01 46.92
C GLU A 697 -11.47 12.37 46.70
N ASP A 698 -12.06 13.17 47.61
CA ASP A 698 -13.44 13.66 47.50
C ASP A 698 -13.63 14.56 46.26
N GLN A 699 -12.61 15.38 45.95
CA GLN A 699 -12.61 16.18 44.72
C GLN A 699 -12.64 15.30 43.46
N ILE A 700 -11.84 14.23 43.45
CA ILE A 700 -11.82 13.27 42.36
C ILE A 700 -13.16 12.52 42.28
N GLN A 701 -13.73 12.10 43.41
CA GLN A 701 -15.05 11.45 43.46
C GLN A 701 -16.14 12.35 42.86
N ASN A 702 -16.17 13.63 43.25
CA ASN A 702 -17.11 14.61 42.70
C ASN A 702 -16.93 14.80 41.19
N LYS A 703 -15.69 14.85 40.71
CA LYS A 703 -15.39 14.95 39.28
C LYS A 703 -15.90 13.75 38.49
N ILE A 704 -15.68 12.53 39.00
CA ILE A 704 -16.17 11.29 38.39
C ILE A 704 -17.70 11.24 38.41
N ALA A 705 -18.33 11.55 39.55
CA ALA A 705 -19.78 11.59 39.68
C ALA A 705 -20.42 12.60 38.71
N LYS A 706 -19.81 13.79 38.57
CA LYS A 706 -20.21 14.79 37.58
C LYS A 706 -20.17 14.24 36.16
N TYR A 707 -19.07 13.60 35.78
CA TYR A 707 -18.93 12.98 34.46
C TYR A 707 -20.02 11.92 34.21
N ILE A 708 -20.29 11.05 35.18
CA ILE A 708 -21.32 10.02 35.06
C ILE A 708 -22.72 10.64 34.87
N LEU A 709 -23.07 11.65 35.67
CA LEU A 709 -24.37 12.34 35.57
C LEU A 709 -24.54 13.06 34.23
N VAL A 710 -23.53 13.80 33.79
CA VAL A 710 -23.55 14.52 32.51
C VAL A 710 -23.64 13.53 31.35
N SER A 711 -22.81 12.48 31.35
CA SER A 711 -22.81 11.48 30.27
C SER A 711 -24.11 10.69 30.15
N ALA A 712 -24.81 10.42 31.26
CA ALA A 712 -26.10 9.73 31.24
C ALA A 712 -27.28 10.60 30.74
N HIS A 713 -27.19 11.92 30.87
CA HIS A 713 -28.29 12.86 30.57
C HIS A 713 -28.02 13.80 29.37
N SER A 714 -26.85 13.70 28.74
CA SER A 714 -26.48 14.53 27.59
C SER A 714 -27.37 14.28 26.35
N LEU A 715 -27.69 15.37 25.65
CA LEU A 715 -28.29 15.32 24.31
C LEU A 715 -27.31 14.81 23.24
N LYS A 716 -26.01 14.99 23.44
CA LYS A 716 -24.98 14.46 22.54
C LYS A 716 -24.85 12.95 22.78
N ASN A 717 -24.75 12.20 21.69
CA ASN A 717 -24.52 10.75 21.77
C ASN A 717 -23.08 10.40 22.15
N GLU A 718 -22.15 11.36 22.05
CA GLU A 718 -20.72 11.18 22.28
C GLU A 718 -20.21 12.25 23.25
N GLN A 719 -19.80 11.81 24.44
CA GLN A 719 -19.01 12.59 25.38
C GLN A 719 -17.55 12.15 25.25
N PRO A 720 -16.57 13.09 25.38
CA PRO A 720 -15.17 12.73 25.39
C PRO A 720 -14.88 11.72 26.51
N PRO A 721 -13.88 10.83 26.32
CA PRO A 721 -13.48 9.90 27.36
C PRO A 721 -13.00 10.66 28.61
N PHE A 722 -13.32 10.11 29.77
CA PHE A 722 -12.89 10.65 31.05
C PHE A 722 -11.36 10.58 31.15
N LYS A 723 -10.74 11.67 31.59
CA LYS A 723 -9.29 11.77 31.82
C LYS A 723 -9.01 12.47 33.12
N PHE A 724 -8.10 11.87 33.90
CA PHE A 724 -7.49 12.53 35.05
C PHE A 724 -6.45 13.55 34.56
N THR A 725 -6.24 14.62 35.32
CA THR A 725 -5.06 15.49 35.17
C THR A 725 -3.81 14.75 35.64
N ASP A 726 -2.62 15.26 35.32
CA ASP A 726 -1.37 14.63 35.74
C ASP A 726 -1.22 14.58 37.28
N GLU A 727 -1.74 15.57 37.99
CA GLU A 727 -1.81 15.61 39.46
C GLU A 727 -2.78 14.56 40.01
N GLU A 728 -3.98 14.48 39.44
CA GLU A 728 -4.99 13.49 39.83
C GLU A 728 -4.50 12.06 39.57
N ARG A 729 -3.81 11.81 38.45
CA ARG A 729 -3.21 10.49 38.15
C ARG A 729 -2.20 10.08 39.20
N LYS A 730 -1.37 11.01 39.69
CA LYS A 730 -0.42 10.74 40.78
C LYS A 730 -1.15 10.35 42.06
N VAL A 731 -2.24 11.05 42.40
CA VAL A 731 -3.08 10.72 43.56
C VAL A 731 -3.71 9.32 43.39
N VAL A 732 -4.37 9.04 42.26
CA VAL A 732 -5.05 7.76 42.00
C VAL A 732 -4.07 6.59 41.96
N ASN A 733 -2.89 6.76 41.35
CA ASN A 733 -1.87 5.72 41.32
C ASN A 733 -1.22 5.49 42.70
N GLY A 734 -1.20 6.51 43.56
CA GLY A 734 -0.73 6.41 44.95
C GLY A 734 -1.72 5.72 45.90
N LEU A 735 -2.99 5.53 45.51
CA LEU A 735 -3.97 4.78 46.28
C LEU A 735 -3.69 3.26 46.22
N GLY A 736 -3.97 2.54 47.30
CA GLY A 736 -3.97 1.07 47.27
C GLY A 736 -5.12 0.50 46.43
N ASP A 737 -5.01 -0.77 46.01
CA ASP A 737 -6.00 -1.44 45.14
C ASP A 737 -7.43 -1.35 45.66
N HIS A 738 -7.63 -1.52 46.97
CA HIS A 738 -8.94 -1.42 47.59
C HIS A 738 -9.51 0.01 47.52
N SER A 739 -8.67 1.02 47.75
CA SER A 739 -9.07 2.42 47.67
C SER A 739 -9.40 2.85 46.25
N ARG A 740 -8.67 2.36 45.23
CA ARG A 740 -9.02 2.61 43.81
C ARG A 740 -10.36 1.98 43.41
N ALA A 741 -10.63 0.75 43.84
CA ALA A 741 -11.93 0.11 43.61
C ALA A 741 -13.06 0.87 44.32
N ASN A 742 -12.82 1.32 45.55
CA ASN A 742 -13.77 2.13 46.31
C ASN A 742 -14.01 3.50 45.67
N LEU A 743 -12.97 4.15 45.13
CA LEU A 743 -13.09 5.43 44.43
C LEU A 743 -14.15 5.37 43.33
N TYR A 744 -14.07 4.36 42.46
CA TYR A 744 -15.07 4.14 41.41
C TYR A 744 -16.46 3.83 42.01
N ALA A 745 -16.54 2.91 42.97
CA ALA A 745 -17.81 2.48 43.55
C ALA A 745 -18.55 3.64 44.27
N GLN A 746 -17.83 4.46 45.03
CA GLN A 746 -18.38 5.61 45.75
C GLN A 746 -18.79 6.73 44.79
N SER A 747 -17.97 7.04 43.79
CA SER A 747 -18.33 8.03 42.75
C SER A 747 -19.63 7.66 42.03
N PHE A 748 -19.84 6.37 41.76
CA PHE A 748 -21.06 5.91 41.14
C PHE A 748 -22.27 5.93 42.08
N LYS A 749 -22.10 5.55 43.35
CA LYS A 749 -23.14 5.71 44.38
C LYS A 749 -23.54 7.18 44.54
N LEU A 750 -22.58 8.08 44.50
CA LEU A 750 -22.79 9.52 44.57
C LEU A 750 -23.61 10.00 43.36
N ALA A 751 -23.24 9.59 42.14
CA ALA A 751 -24.03 9.89 40.95
C ALA A 751 -25.49 9.38 41.08
N GLN A 752 -25.69 8.14 41.51
CA GLN A 752 -27.04 7.57 41.71
C GLN A 752 -27.85 8.30 42.78
N LYS A 753 -27.21 8.81 43.84
CA LYS A 753 -27.86 9.60 44.90
C LYS A 753 -28.46 10.89 44.33
N TYR A 754 -27.78 11.56 43.41
CA TYR A 754 -28.19 12.84 42.83
C TYR A 754 -29.05 12.73 41.57
N GLU A 755 -29.04 11.58 40.89
CA GLU A 755 -29.81 11.34 39.66
C GLU A 755 -31.30 11.70 39.75
N PRO A 756 -32.08 11.33 40.80
CA PRO A 756 -33.51 11.63 40.85
C PRO A 756 -33.81 13.14 40.87
N LYS A 757 -33.00 13.90 41.62
CA LYS A 757 -33.12 15.35 41.71
C LYS A 757 -32.79 16.01 40.37
N LEU A 758 -31.70 15.58 39.74
CA LEU A 758 -31.32 16.03 38.39
C LEU A 758 -32.43 15.77 37.36
N GLN A 759 -33.04 14.59 37.35
CA GLN A 759 -34.14 14.27 36.43
C GLN A 759 -35.35 15.20 36.59
N GLN A 760 -35.70 15.56 37.83
CA GLN A 760 -36.78 16.52 38.08
C GLN A 760 -36.41 17.94 37.61
N GLU A 761 -35.18 18.38 37.89
CA GLU A 761 -34.70 19.70 37.48
C GLU A 761 -34.57 19.83 35.94
N ILE A 762 -34.21 18.75 35.24
CA ILE A 762 -34.26 18.69 33.77
C ILE A 762 -35.71 18.78 33.28
N LYS A 763 -36.63 18.04 33.90
CA LYS A 763 -38.02 17.92 33.45
C LYS A 763 -38.86 19.17 33.73
N PHE A 764 -38.70 19.80 34.90
CA PHE A 764 -39.56 20.89 35.37
C PHE A 764 -38.83 22.23 35.51
N GLY A 765 -37.50 22.25 35.41
CA GLY A 765 -36.67 23.44 35.64
C GLY A 765 -36.22 23.60 37.10
N ILE A 766 -35.09 24.28 37.28
CA ILE A 766 -34.35 24.41 38.56
C ILE A 766 -35.19 25.13 39.64
N ASN A 767 -36.02 26.09 39.26
CA ASN A 767 -36.79 26.92 40.19
C ASN A 767 -38.22 26.43 40.46
N HIS A 768 -38.62 25.31 39.86
CA HIS A 768 -39.99 24.79 39.95
C HIS A 768 -40.26 24.11 41.31
N VAL A 769 -41.44 24.32 41.91
CA VAL A 769 -41.82 23.78 43.23
C VAL A 769 -41.69 22.24 43.26
N ALA A 770 -42.04 21.57 42.15
CA ALA A 770 -41.89 20.12 42.02
C ALA A 770 -40.44 19.63 42.07
N SER A 771 -39.45 20.48 41.77
CA SER A 771 -38.01 20.15 41.86
C SER A 771 -37.45 20.33 43.28
N LYS A 772 -38.19 20.98 44.18
CA LYS A 772 -37.79 21.23 45.59
C LYS A 772 -38.34 20.17 46.58
N ASN A 773 -39.35 19.39 46.20
CA ASN A 773 -40.12 18.53 47.10
C ASN A 773 -39.55 17.10 47.31
N LEU A 774 -38.24 16.90 47.25
CA LEU A 774 -37.61 15.58 47.44
C LEU A 774 -36.66 15.49 48.65
N GLU A 775 -36.80 16.38 49.64
CA GLU A 775 -36.24 16.12 50.98
C GLU A 775 -37.05 15.07 51.77
N VAL A 776 -38.23 14.67 51.28
CA VAL A 776 -39.12 13.69 51.94
C VAL A 776 -39.20 12.40 51.12
N GLY A 777 -38.06 11.75 50.96
CA GLY A 777 -37.91 10.37 50.48
C GLY A 777 -36.84 9.61 51.27
N LYS A 778 -36.51 10.10 52.47
CA LYS A 778 -35.62 9.45 53.45
C LYS A 778 -36.30 8.18 53.98
N GLN A 779 -36.15 7.02 53.31
CA GLN A 779 -36.15 5.72 54.03
C GLN A 779 -35.76 4.44 53.25
N LEU A 780 -35.36 4.47 51.97
CA LEU A 780 -35.04 3.22 51.24
C LEU A 780 -33.59 3.06 50.76
N TRP A 781 -32.70 4.02 51.00
CA TRP A 781 -31.31 3.98 50.53
C TRP A 781 -30.30 3.40 51.55
N LEU A 782 -30.69 3.23 52.82
CA LEU A 782 -29.83 2.65 53.86
C LEU A 782 -29.67 1.11 53.75
N CYS A 783 -30.32 0.45 52.78
CA CYS A 783 -30.34 -1.01 52.66
C CYS A 783 -29.14 -1.62 51.89
N PHE A 784 -28.12 -0.83 51.53
CA PHE A 784 -26.94 -1.34 50.85
C PHE A 784 -25.67 -1.45 51.70
N ASN A 785 -25.68 -1.04 52.99
CA ASN A 785 -24.52 -1.20 53.88
C ASN A 785 -24.92 -1.24 55.38
N LYS A 786 -25.66 -2.26 55.81
CA LYS A 786 -25.55 -2.74 57.20
C LYS A 786 -25.31 -4.26 57.17
N PRO A 787 -24.23 -4.77 57.77
CA PRO A 787 -24.21 -6.16 58.16
C PRO A 787 -25.35 -6.36 59.16
N LYS A 788 -26.21 -7.35 58.93
CA LYS A 788 -27.11 -7.82 59.98
C LYS A 788 -26.26 -8.64 60.93
N GLU A 789 -26.07 -8.15 62.15
CA GLU A 789 -25.74 -9.01 63.28
C GLU A 789 -26.96 -9.88 63.56
N HIS A 790 -26.83 -11.18 63.29
CA HIS A 790 -27.30 -12.28 64.13
C HIS A 790 -26.48 -13.52 63.81
#